data_AF-A0A540MX10-F1
#
_entry.id   AF-A0A540MX10-F1
#
_cell.length_a   1.000
_cell.length_b   1.000
_cell.length_c   1.000
_cell.angle_alpha   90.00
_cell.angle_beta   90.00
_cell.angle_gamma   90.00
#
_symmetry.space_group_name_H-M   'P 1'
#
loop_
_entity.id
_entity.type
_entity.pdbx_description
1 polymer ?
#
loop_
_entity_poly.entity_id
_entity_poly.type
_entity_poly.pdbx_seq_one_letter_code
_entity_poly.pdbx_strand_id
1 'polypeptide(L)'
;MVARDDYVGKVVFDMNEVPTRVPPDSPLAPQWYRLEGRRGDTKVRGEVMLAVWMGTQADEAFPEAWHSDAASVHGEGVFSVRSKVYVSPKLWYLRVNVIEAQDVEPHDRSQPPQAFIKAHVGNQILKTKISPTRTPNPMWNEDLIFVAAEPFEEQLVLTVENKVSAAKDEQVGQISLPLTIFERRLDHRPVHSRWFNLEKFGFGALEGDKRHELKFSTRVHLRVCLEGAYHVLDESTLYISDVRPTARQLWKQPIGILEVGILSAQGLLPMKNKDGKATTDAYCVAKYGQKWVRTRTIIESFSPKWNEQYTWEVYDPCTVITLGVFDNCHLGGNQKPISGSGAKNDSRIGKVRIRLSTLEMDRIYTNSYPLLVLQPSGLKKMGELQLAVRFTCLSLANIIYLYGHPLLPKMHYLHPFTVNQLDSLRYQAMNIVAVRLGRAEPPLRKEVVEYMLDVDSHMWSMRRSKANFFRIVSLFSGLISMSRWLGEVRQWKNPITTVLVHFLFFLLICYPELILPTTFLYMFLVGLWNFRFRPRHPPHMDTKLSWAEAVHPDEMDEEFDTFPTSKSQDVVRMRYDRLRSVAGRIQTVVGDIATQGERFQAVLSWRDPRASSLFVFLCLIAAVVLYVTPFKMIALATGIVWLRHPRFRSKLPSVPSNFFRRLPSRADSML
;
A
#
# COMPACT_ATOMS: atom_id res chain seq x y z
N MET A 1 46.22 28.50 10.69
CA MET A 1 45.42 29.21 11.71
C MET A 1 44.00 29.27 11.21
N VAL A 2 43.09 28.52 11.82
CA VAL A 2 41.65 28.63 11.57
C VAL A 2 41.21 29.99 12.12
N ALA A 3 40.67 30.87 11.27
CA ALA A 3 40.09 32.14 11.72
C ALA A 3 39.00 31.80 12.74
N ARG A 4 39.11 32.31 13.97
CA ARG A 4 38.04 32.22 14.97
C ARG A 4 36.85 33.00 14.42
N ASP A 5 35.68 32.37 14.36
CA ASP A 5 34.42 33.04 14.04
C ASP A 5 34.25 34.27 14.96
N ASP A 6 34.37 35.47 14.41
CA ASP A 6 34.13 36.73 15.13
C ASP A 6 32.61 36.94 15.24
N TYR A 7 32.08 37.03 16.46
CA TYR A 7 30.67 37.33 16.74
C TYR A 7 30.48 38.83 17.06
N VAL A 8 29.34 39.40 16.65
CA VAL A 8 29.02 40.83 16.82
C VAL A 8 28.75 41.22 18.27
N GLY A 9 28.19 40.29 19.06
CA GLY A 9 27.95 40.41 20.50
C GLY A 9 27.26 39.15 21.03
N LYS A 10 27.10 39.02 22.35
CA LYS A 10 26.46 37.84 22.97
C LYS A 10 25.34 38.23 23.94
N VAL A 11 24.38 37.33 24.13
CA VAL A 11 23.40 37.37 25.23
C VAL A 11 23.60 36.09 26.05
N VAL A 12 23.60 36.21 27.37
CA VAL A 12 23.78 35.07 28.29
C VAL A 12 22.50 34.88 29.09
N PHE A 13 22.02 33.65 29.17
CA PHE A 13 20.87 33.26 29.99
C PHE A 13 21.32 32.31 31.09
N ASP A 14 20.89 32.54 32.33
CA ASP A 14 20.98 31.52 33.36
C ASP A 14 19.89 30.47 33.09
N MET A 15 20.32 29.23 32.85
CA MET A 15 19.43 28.09 32.64
C MET A 15 18.41 27.89 33.78
N ASN A 16 18.74 28.30 35.01
CA ASN A 16 17.84 28.18 36.16
C ASN A 16 16.69 29.21 36.13
N GLU A 17 16.88 30.32 35.41
CA GLU A 17 15.88 31.38 35.26
C GLU A 17 15.02 31.19 33.99
N VAL A 18 15.38 30.26 33.12
CA VAL A 18 14.61 29.96 31.91
C VAL A 18 13.30 29.25 32.29
N PRO A 19 12.13 29.82 31.94
CA PRO A 19 10.85 29.22 32.29
C PRO A 19 10.61 27.91 31.53
N THR A 20 9.96 26.95 32.17
CA THR A 20 9.45 25.74 31.53
C THR A 20 8.12 26.02 30.83
N ARG A 21 7.94 25.47 29.62
CA ARG A 21 6.69 25.57 28.85
C ARG A 21 6.30 24.18 28.34
N VAL A 22 5.03 23.83 28.52
CA VAL A 22 4.46 22.57 28.00
C VAL A 22 3.08 22.87 27.41
N PRO A 23 2.67 22.28 26.28
CA PRO A 23 1.30 22.43 25.79
C PRO A 23 0.27 22.10 26.89
N PRO A 24 -0.82 22.89 27.03
CA PRO A 24 -1.36 23.85 26.06
C PRO A 24 -0.88 25.31 26.24
N ASP A 25 0.19 25.57 27.00
CA ASP A 25 0.65 26.93 27.28
C ASP A 25 0.97 27.72 26.00
N SER A 26 0.50 28.96 25.94
CA SER A 26 0.73 29.86 24.80
C SER A 26 2.22 30.17 24.61
N PRO A 27 2.66 30.49 23.38
CA PRO A 27 4.05 30.91 23.12
C PRO A 27 4.44 32.12 23.97
N LEU A 28 5.67 32.13 24.49
CA LEU A 28 6.21 33.30 25.20
C LEU A 28 6.40 34.47 24.22
N ALA A 29 6.03 35.67 24.66
CA ALA A 29 6.30 36.87 23.90
C ALA A 29 7.82 37.09 23.81
N PRO A 30 8.39 37.27 22.60
CA PRO A 30 9.81 37.56 22.46
C PRO A 30 10.13 38.92 23.07
N GLN A 31 11.30 39.02 23.70
CA GLN A 31 11.79 40.22 24.37
C GLN A 31 13.06 40.73 23.70
N TRP A 32 13.31 42.03 23.79
CA TRP A 32 14.54 42.66 23.29
C TRP A 32 15.67 42.49 24.31
N TYR A 33 16.76 41.86 23.87
CA TYR A 33 17.98 41.69 24.66
C TYR A 33 19.12 42.47 24.03
N ARG A 34 19.82 43.24 24.85
CA ARG A 34 20.97 44.03 24.42
C ARG A 34 22.21 43.13 24.33
N LEU A 35 22.94 43.23 23.22
CA LEU A 35 24.15 42.42 23.02
C LEU A 35 25.31 42.96 23.88
N GLU A 36 26.02 42.05 24.56
CA GLU A 36 27.22 42.37 25.33
C GLU A 36 28.50 42.20 24.51
N GLY A 37 29.47 43.09 24.73
CA GLY A 37 30.79 43.05 24.10
C GLY A 37 31.76 42.06 24.72
N ARG A 38 32.83 41.75 23.99
CA ARG A 38 33.85 40.75 24.35
C ARG A 38 34.54 41.00 25.71
N ARG A 39 34.54 42.25 26.20
CA ARG A 39 35.13 42.67 27.49
C ARG A 39 34.11 43.15 28.53
N GLY A 40 32.82 42.85 28.35
CA GLY A 40 31.75 43.39 29.20
C GLY A 40 31.48 44.88 28.98
N ASP A 41 32.05 45.45 27.91
CA ASP A 41 31.88 46.86 27.56
C ASP A 41 30.52 47.02 26.85
N THR A 42 29.67 47.92 27.35
CA THR A 42 28.26 48.13 26.91
C THR A 42 28.13 48.81 25.54
N LYS A 43 29.25 48.96 24.82
CA LYS A 43 29.39 49.66 23.53
C LYS A 43 29.18 48.77 22.29
N VAL A 44 28.45 47.67 22.39
CA VAL A 44 28.00 46.93 21.21
C VAL A 44 26.69 47.54 20.68
N ARG A 45 26.63 47.84 19.39
CA ARG A 45 25.48 48.43 18.70
C ARG A 45 24.56 47.33 18.16
N GLY A 46 23.83 46.63 19.03
CA GLY A 46 22.81 45.68 18.58
C GLY A 46 21.92 45.20 19.70
N GLU A 47 20.64 45.02 19.37
CA GLU A 47 19.65 44.33 20.19
C GLU A 47 19.12 43.15 19.37
N VAL A 48 18.81 42.05 20.05
CA VAL A 48 18.23 40.86 19.46
C VAL A 48 16.91 40.58 20.16
N MET A 49 15.86 40.40 19.35
CA MET A 49 14.55 39.99 19.85
C MET A 49 14.44 38.47 19.81
N LEU A 50 14.29 37.83 20.97
CA LEU A 50 14.16 36.37 21.09
C LEU A 50 13.27 35.97 22.26
N ALA A 51 12.77 34.73 22.25
CA ALA A 51 12.13 34.08 23.38
C ALA A 51 12.93 32.82 23.74
N VAL A 52 13.11 32.56 25.05
CA VAL A 52 13.83 31.37 25.56
C VAL A 52 12.93 30.66 26.56
N TRP A 53 12.82 29.34 26.42
CA TRP A 53 12.11 28.49 27.36
C TRP A 53 12.66 27.06 27.33
N MET A 54 12.39 26.32 28.40
CA MET A 54 12.63 24.88 28.49
C MET A 54 11.37 24.15 28.01
N GLY A 55 11.41 23.60 26.79
CA GLY A 55 10.31 22.86 26.17
C GLY A 55 10.44 21.34 26.29
N THR A 56 9.42 20.63 25.79
CA THR A 56 9.45 19.16 25.62
C THR A 56 9.31 18.80 24.13
N GLN A 57 9.37 17.51 23.78
CA GLN A 57 9.11 17.06 22.40
C GLN A 57 7.68 17.34 21.91
N ALA A 58 6.76 17.65 22.83
CA ALA A 58 5.40 18.05 22.49
C ALA A 58 5.29 19.52 22.06
N ASP A 59 6.38 20.31 22.19
CA ASP A 59 6.39 21.71 21.78
C ASP A 59 6.26 21.84 20.24
N GLU A 60 5.44 22.76 19.78
CA GLU A 60 5.21 23.07 18.36
C GLU A 60 6.50 23.48 17.62
N ALA A 61 7.48 24.05 18.33
CA ALA A 61 8.77 24.41 17.76
C ALA A 61 9.71 23.21 17.60
N PHE A 62 9.49 22.10 18.30
CA PHE A 62 10.41 20.96 18.32
C PHE A 62 10.63 20.32 16.93
N PRO A 63 9.60 20.09 16.09
CA PRO A 63 9.79 19.52 14.74
C PRO A 63 10.60 20.39 13.78
N GLU A 64 10.60 21.71 13.98
CA GLU A 64 11.28 22.69 13.11
C GLU A 64 12.64 23.14 13.67
N ALA A 65 12.94 22.80 14.92
CA ALA A 65 14.16 23.18 15.62
C ALA A 65 15.42 22.61 14.93
N TRP A 66 16.51 23.37 15.02
CA TRP A 66 17.83 22.83 14.68
C TRP A 66 18.40 22.09 15.89
N HIS A 67 18.71 20.81 15.72
CA HIS A 67 19.23 19.98 16.78
C HIS A 67 20.77 19.93 16.80
N SER A 68 21.35 19.87 17.99
CA SER A 68 22.81 19.89 18.20
C SER A 68 23.54 18.70 17.55
N ASP A 69 22.89 17.54 17.44
CA ASP A 69 23.43 16.36 16.76
C ASP A 69 23.42 16.48 15.23
N ALA A 70 22.79 17.53 14.69
CA ALA A 70 22.80 17.90 13.28
C ALA A 70 23.56 19.21 13.01
N ALA A 71 24.41 19.66 13.96
CA ALA A 71 25.20 20.88 13.81
C ALA A 71 26.19 20.84 12.64
N SER A 72 26.61 19.63 12.21
CA SER A 72 27.54 19.43 11.09
C SER A 72 26.88 19.54 9.70
N VAL A 73 25.55 19.70 9.63
CA VAL A 73 24.82 19.86 8.37
C VAL A 73 24.64 21.33 8.05
N HIS A 74 24.92 21.70 6.81
CA HIS A 74 24.90 23.08 6.34
C HIS A 74 24.11 23.21 5.03
N GLY A 75 23.63 24.42 4.74
CA GLY A 75 22.89 24.74 3.52
C GLY A 75 21.56 24.00 3.40
N GLU A 76 21.24 23.54 2.18
CA GLU A 76 19.98 22.84 1.88
C GLU A 76 19.82 21.51 2.64
N GLY A 77 20.92 20.93 3.14
CA GLY A 77 20.89 19.70 3.94
C GLY A 77 20.13 19.85 5.26
N VAL A 78 20.03 21.07 5.82
CA VAL A 78 19.35 21.30 7.11
C VAL A 78 17.86 20.94 7.03
N PHE A 79 17.22 21.21 5.89
CA PHE A 79 15.81 20.87 5.69
C PHE A 79 15.58 19.37 5.60
N SER A 80 16.54 18.59 5.07
CA SER A 80 16.41 17.14 4.88
C SER A 80 16.49 16.33 6.19
N VAL A 81 16.92 16.97 7.28
CA VAL A 81 17.07 16.37 8.61
C VAL A 81 15.81 16.49 9.47
N ARG A 82 14.87 17.37 9.12
CA ARG A 82 13.68 17.63 9.94
C ARG A 82 12.67 16.48 9.92
N SER A 83 11.88 16.40 11.00
CA SER A 83 10.69 15.54 11.04
C SER A 83 9.53 16.20 10.30
N LYS A 84 8.63 15.41 9.70
CA LYS A 84 7.48 15.95 8.97
C LYS A 84 6.35 14.94 8.82
N VAL A 85 5.13 15.46 8.85
CA VAL A 85 3.91 14.73 8.51
C VAL A 85 3.45 15.17 7.11
N TYR A 86 3.13 14.21 6.26
CA TYR A 86 2.61 14.42 4.91
C TYR A 86 1.24 13.77 4.76
N VAL A 87 0.48 14.27 3.78
CA VAL A 87 -0.82 13.72 3.44
C VAL A 87 -0.83 13.36 1.96
N SER A 88 -1.20 12.11 1.65
CA SER A 88 -1.40 11.65 0.28
C SER A 88 -2.42 12.53 -0.44
N PRO A 89 -2.20 12.86 -1.72
CA PRO A 89 -3.20 13.53 -2.52
C PRO A 89 -4.48 12.69 -2.60
N LYS A 90 -5.62 13.37 -2.76
CA LYS A 90 -6.90 12.68 -2.92
C LYS A 90 -7.04 12.24 -4.37
N LEU A 91 -6.91 10.94 -4.61
CA LEU A 91 -6.92 10.34 -5.95
C LEU A 91 -8.33 9.91 -6.37
N TRP A 92 -8.64 10.08 -7.65
CA TRP A 92 -9.91 9.72 -8.30
C TRP A 92 -9.64 8.84 -9.51
N TYR A 93 -10.56 7.91 -9.81
CA TYR A 93 -10.59 7.29 -11.14
C TYR A 93 -11.39 8.18 -12.10
N LEU A 94 -10.75 8.65 -13.15
CA LEU A 94 -11.41 9.34 -14.26
C LEU A 94 -11.79 8.29 -15.31
N ARG A 95 -13.08 8.02 -15.46
CA ARG A 95 -13.59 7.12 -16.51
C ARG A 95 -14.00 7.95 -17.72
N VAL A 96 -13.32 7.70 -18.85
CA VAL A 96 -13.60 8.30 -20.16
C VAL A 96 -14.16 7.18 -21.05
N ASN A 97 -15.48 7.11 -21.15
CA ASN A 97 -16.14 6.21 -22.11
C ASN A 97 -16.23 6.93 -23.46
N VAL A 98 -15.47 6.42 -24.42
CA VAL A 98 -15.40 6.92 -25.80
C VAL A 98 -16.41 6.15 -26.63
N ILE A 99 -17.54 6.79 -26.97
CA ILE A 99 -18.67 6.12 -27.61
C ILE A 99 -18.46 6.07 -29.12
N GLU A 100 -18.44 7.24 -29.74
CA GLU A 100 -18.38 7.40 -31.20
C GLU A 100 -17.79 8.76 -31.58
N ALA A 101 -17.42 8.91 -32.84
CA ALA A 101 -17.09 10.20 -33.45
C ALA A 101 -17.87 10.39 -34.75
N GLN A 102 -18.06 11.65 -35.13
CA GLN A 102 -18.75 12.06 -36.35
C GLN A 102 -17.84 12.94 -37.20
N ASP A 103 -18.08 12.85 -38.52
CA ASP A 103 -17.43 13.65 -39.55
C ASP A 103 -15.89 13.52 -39.53
N VAL A 104 -15.39 12.30 -39.33
CA VAL A 104 -13.94 12.03 -39.38
C VAL A 104 -13.49 12.00 -40.85
N GLU A 105 -12.77 13.03 -41.28
CA GLU A 105 -12.22 13.13 -42.65
C GLU A 105 -11.19 12.02 -42.89
N PRO A 106 -11.35 11.18 -43.93
CA PRO A 106 -10.32 10.21 -44.32
C PRO A 106 -9.15 10.91 -45.05
N HIS A 107 -7.94 10.38 -44.86
CA HIS A 107 -6.74 10.84 -45.57
C HIS A 107 -6.87 10.68 -47.09
N ASP A 108 -7.38 9.52 -47.54
CA ASP A 108 -7.71 9.26 -48.94
C ASP A 108 -9.22 9.06 -49.06
N ARG A 109 -9.87 9.83 -49.93
CA ARG A 109 -11.32 9.73 -50.19
C ARG A 109 -11.71 8.35 -50.74
N SER A 110 -10.76 7.56 -51.22
CA SER A 110 -10.99 6.20 -51.72
C SER A 110 -11.13 5.14 -50.61
N GLN A 111 -10.68 5.43 -49.38
CA GLN A 111 -10.70 4.48 -48.26
C GLN A 111 -11.37 5.05 -47.01
N PRO A 112 -12.15 4.25 -46.27
CA PRO A 112 -12.72 4.70 -45.00
C PRO A 112 -11.63 4.90 -43.93
N PRO A 113 -11.80 5.85 -43.00
CA PRO A 113 -10.80 6.14 -41.98
C PRO A 113 -10.65 4.97 -41.00
N GLN A 114 -9.41 4.62 -40.68
CA GLN A 114 -9.05 3.68 -39.61
C GLN A 114 -8.81 4.47 -38.33
N ALA A 115 -9.87 5.06 -37.82
CA ALA A 115 -9.81 5.96 -36.68
C ALA A 115 -9.61 5.22 -35.35
N PHE A 116 -8.84 5.83 -34.46
CA PHE A 116 -8.80 5.52 -33.03
C PHE A 116 -8.59 6.82 -32.24
N ILE A 117 -8.91 6.79 -30.95
CA ILE A 117 -8.78 7.96 -30.07
C ILE A 117 -7.64 7.74 -29.09
N LYS A 118 -6.77 8.74 -29.00
CA LYS A 118 -5.71 8.84 -28.00
C LYS A 118 -6.13 9.84 -26.94
N ALA A 119 -6.25 9.36 -25.70
CA ALA A 119 -6.59 10.16 -24.53
C ALA A 119 -5.35 10.32 -23.64
N HIS A 120 -5.12 11.55 -23.19
CA HIS A 120 -3.96 11.95 -22.41
C HIS A 120 -4.37 12.74 -21.16
N VAL A 121 -3.87 12.34 -19.99
CA VAL A 121 -4.08 13.01 -18.70
C VAL A 121 -2.78 12.99 -17.92
N GLY A 122 -2.16 14.15 -17.71
CA GLY A 122 -0.86 14.25 -17.04
C GLY A 122 0.23 13.51 -17.82
N ASN A 123 0.76 12.42 -17.26
CA ASN A 123 1.74 11.54 -17.91
C ASN A 123 1.12 10.23 -18.44
N GLN A 124 -0.20 10.08 -18.35
CA GLN A 124 -0.91 8.86 -18.74
C GLN A 124 -1.47 9.00 -20.15
N ILE A 125 -1.10 8.06 -21.03
CA ILE A 125 -1.62 7.98 -22.41
C ILE A 125 -2.32 6.64 -22.57
N LEU A 126 -3.61 6.66 -22.91
CA LEU A 126 -4.36 5.47 -23.30
C LEU A 126 -4.93 5.67 -24.71
N LYS A 127 -5.01 4.59 -25.48
CA LYS A 127 -5.58 4.59 -26.83
C LYS A 127 -6.74 3.59 -26.88
N THR A 128 -7.81 3.96 -27.59
CA THR A 128 -8.83 2.99 -27.98
C THR A 128 -8.27 2.01 -29.00
N LYS A 129 -8.96 0.90 -29.21
CA LYS A 129 -8.75 0.07 -30.40
C LYS A 129 -9.10 0.85 -31.67
N ILE A 130 -8.61 0.38 -32.81
CA ILE A 130 -9.08 0.88 -34.11
C ILE A 130 -10.56 0.55 -34.24
N SER A 131 -11.36 1.52 -34.70
CA SER A 131 -12.80 1.35 -34.86
C SER A 131 -13.10 0.14 -35.76
N PRO A 132 -13.95 -0.81 -35.33
CA PRO A 132 -14.43 -1.87 -36.21
C PRO A 132 -15.32 -1.30 -37.32
N THR A 133 -16.00 -0.18 -37.06
CA THR A 133 -16.85 0.51 -38.02
C THR A 133 -15.98 1.38 -38.93
N ARG A 134 -15.76 0.90 -40.16
CA ARG A 134 -14.99 1.61 -41.19
C ARG A 134 -15.87 2.59 -41.96
N THR A 135 -16.29 3.65 -41.27
CA THR A 135 -17.06 4.76 -41.85
C THR A 135 -16.53 6.09 -41.32
N PRO A 136 -16.90 7.23 -41.92
CA PRO A 136 -16.62 8.57 -41.36
C PRO A 136 -17.20 8.80 -39.96
N ASN A 137 -18.08 7.91 -39.49
CA ASN A 137 -18.67 7.91 -38.16
C ASN A 137 -18.23 6.66 -37.37
N PRO A 138 -16.97 6.60 -36.92
CA PRO A 138 -16.44 5.44 -36.18
C PRO A 138 -17.12 5.28 -34.81
N MET A 139 -17.27 4.03 -34.37
CA MET A 139 -17.83 3.68 -33.06
C MET A 139 -16.91 2.73 -32.31
N TRP A 140 -16.68 3.01 -31.02
CA TRP A 140 -15.80 2.20 -30.16
C TRP A 140 -16.55 1.67 -28.93
N ASN A 141 -17.27 2.55 -28.22
CA ASN A 141 -17.85 2.28 -26.91
C ASN A 141 -16.85 1.62 -25.94
N GLU A 142 -15.68 2.23 -25.79
CA GLU A 142 -14.56 1.73 -24.99
C GLU A 142 -14.29 2.64 -23.78
N ASP A 143 -14.02 2.03 -22.61
CA ASP A 143 -13.68 2.74 -21.39
C ASP A 143 -12.16 2.89 -21.25
N LEU A 144 -11.69 4.15 -21.23
CA LEU A 144 -10.33 4.51 -20.84
C LEU A 144 -10.37 5.06 -19.41
N ILE A 145 -9.54 4.52 -18.53
CA ILE A 145 -9.57 4.84 -17.10
C ILE A 145 -8.21 5.40 -16.68
N PHE A 146 -8.23 6.58 -16.08
CA PHE A 146 -7.06 7.30 -15.62
C PHE A 146 -7.11 7.50 -14.11
N VAL A 147 -5.96 7.73 -13.49
CA VAL A 147 -5.88 8.24 -12.11
C VAL A 147 -5.66 9.74 -12.14
N ALA A 148 -6.47 10.51 -11.41
CA ALA A 148 -6.32 11.95 -11.29
C ALA A 148 -6.23 12.36 -9.81
N ALA A 149 -5.39 13.34 -9.47
CA ALA A 149 -5.30 13.88 -8.11
C ALA A 149 -6.05 15.21 -7.98
N GLU A 150 -6.70 15.42 -6.83
CA GLU A 150 -7.25 16.71 -6.40
C GLU A 150 -6.16 17.51 -5.65
N PRO A 151 -5.91 18.80 -5.97
CA PRO A 151 -6.60 19.64 -6.96
C PRO A 151 -6.27 19.21 -8.40
N PHE A 152 -7.28 19.20 -9.27
CA PHE A 152 -7.14 18.78 -10.67
C PHE A 152 -6.40 19.83 -11.49
N GLU A 153 -5.06 19.81 -11.42
CA GLU A 153 -4.17 20.68 -12.19
C GLU A 153 -4.08 20.24 -13.67
N GLU A 154 -4.33 18.96 -13.95
CA GLU A 154 -4.22 18.34 -15.28
C GLU A 154 -5.50 18.53 -16.13
N GLN A 155 -5.35 18.40 -17.45
CA GLN A 155 -6.45 18.41 -18.41
C GLN A 155 -6.55 17.07 -19.15
N LEU A 156 -7.76 16.70 -19.56
CA LEU A 156 -8.01 15.60 -20.47
C LEU A 156 -7.84 16.08 -21.90
N VAL A 157 -6.78 15.64 -22.56
CA VAL A 157 -6.52 15.92 -23.98
C VAL A 157 -6.92 14.70 -24.80
N LEU A 158 -7.84 14.89 -25.75
CA LEU A 158 -8.32 13.85 -26.65
C LEU A 158 -7.89 14.18 -28.07
N THR A 159 -7.31 13.20 -28.74
CA THR A 159 -6.82 13.33 -30.11
C THR A 159 -7.40 12.20 -30.95
N VAL A 160 -8.11 12.54 -32.03
CA VAL A 160 -8.59 11.57 -33.01
C VAL A 160 -7.44 11.36 -34.01
N GLU A 161 -6.92 10.14 -34.07
CA GLU A 161 -5.85 9.75 -34.99
C GLU A 161 -6.43 8.77 -36.03
N ASN A 162 -6.04 8.94 -37.30
CA ASN A 162 -6.34 8.02 -38.39
C ASN A 162 -5.08 7.24 -38.76
N LYS A 163 -5.18 5.91 -38.76
CA LYS A 163 -4.05 5.05 -39.11
C LYS A 163 -3.90 4.94 -40.62
N VAL A 164 -2.89 5.62 -41.18
CA VAL A 164 -2.62 5.66 -42.63
C VAL A 164 -1.71 4.50 -43.05
N SER A 165 -0.69 4.19 -42.26
CA SER A 165 0.20 3.04 -42.48
C SER A 165 0.63 2.40 -41.14
N ALA A 166 1.36 1.28 -41.20
CA ALA A 166 1.86 0.65 -39.98
C ALA A 166 2.84 1.54 -39.17
N ALA A 167 3.46 2.53 -39.82
CA ALA A 167 4.47 3.41 -39.22
C ALA A 167 4.05 4.89 -39.13
N LYS A 168 2.87 5.26 -39.65
CA LYS A 168 2.40 6.66 -39.69
C LYS A 168 0.93 6.76 -39.31
N ASP A 169 0.68 7.46 -38.21
CA ASP A 169 -0.64 7.90 -37.76
C ASP A 169 -0.80 9.39 -38.10
N GLU A 170 -1.96 9.79 -38.62
CA GLU A 170 -2.29 11.19 -38.91
C GLU A 170 -3.28 11.72 -37.88
N GLN A 171 -3.03 12.92 -37.36
CA GLN A 171 -3.91 13.57 -36.41
C GLN A 171 -5.03 14.32 -37.14
N VAL A 172 -6.28 13.95 -36.88
CA VAL A 172 -7.46 14.55 -37.50
C VAL A 172 -7.92 15.77 -36.71
N GLY A 173 -8.04 15.63 -35.39
CA GLY A 173 -8.47 16.72 -34.53
C GLY A 173 -8.10 16.50 -33.06
N GLN A 174 -8.13 17.58 -32.28
CA GLN A 174 -7.79 17.57 -30.86
C GLN A 174 -8.76 18.43 -30.04
N ILE A 175 -8.94 18.07 -28.76
CA ILE A 175 -9.62 18.89 -27.77
C ILE A 175 -8.95 18.73 -26.39
N SER A 176 -8.87 19.81 -25.62
CA SER A 176 -8.36 19.84 -24.25
C SER A 176 -9.47 20.27 -23.29
N LEU A 177 -9.78 19.42 -22.30
CA LEU A 177 -10.90 19.61 -21.37
C LEU A 177 -10.39 19.63 -19.91
N PRO A 178 -10.67 20.68 -19.12
CA PRO A 178 -10.32 20.68 -17.70
C PRO A 178 -11.16 19.66 -16.93
N LEU A 179 -10.56 18.89 -16.03
CA LEU A 179 -11.26 17.79 -15.33
C LEU A 179 -12.40 18.27 -14.41
N THR A 180 -12.41 19.55 -14.04
CA THR A 180 -13.41 20.18 -13.17
C THR A 180 -14.80 20.28 -13.80
N ILE A 181 -14.93 20.17 -15.12
CA ILE A 181 -16.24 20.20 -15.80
C ILE A 181 -17.01 18.89 -15.68
N PHE A 182 -16.32 17.80 -15.32
CA PHE A 182 -16.90 16.47 -15.26
C PHE A 182 -17.56 16.21 -13.91
N GLU A 183 -18.70 15.53 -13.95
CA GLU A 183 -19.45 15.16 -12.75
C GLU A 183 -18.65 14.19 -11.86
N ARG A 184 -18.70 14.43 -10.55
CA ARG A 184 -18.21 13.51 -9.52
C ARG A 184 -19.30 12.48 -9.20
N ARG A 185 -19.11 11.23 -9.64
CA ARG A 185 -20.05 10.13 -9.42
C ARG A 185 -19.76 9.42 -8.09
N LEU A 186 -20.76 9.32 -7.22
CA LEU A 186 -20.67 8.70 -5.89
C LEU A 186 -21.42 7.35 -5.78
N ASP A 187 -22.03 6.89 -6.85
CA ASP A 187 -22.80 5.65 -6.92
C ASP A 187 -22.63 4.95 -8.28
N HIS A 188 -23.55 4.06 -8.63
CA HIS A 188 -23.56 3.33 -9.91
C HIS A 188 -24.52 3.94 -10.94
N ARG A 189 -24.98 5.18 -10.74
CA ARG A 189 -25.94 5.80 -11.65
C ARG A 189 -25.30 6.01 -13.04
N PRO A 190 -26.10 5.91 -14.12
CA PRO A 190 -25.62 6.26 -15.45
C PRO A 190 -25.28 7.74 -15.51
N VAL A 191 -24.17 8.06 -16.17
CA VAL A 191 -23.74 9.45 -16.42
C VAL A 191 -24.17 9.85 -17.82
N HIS A 192 -24.65 11.08 -17.98
CA HIS A 192 -25.05 11.61 -19.27
C HIS A 192 -23.86 11.71 -20.23
N SER A 193 -24.05 11.27 -21.47
CA SER A 193 -23.08 11.48 -22.54
C SER A 193 -23.26 12.85 -23.19
N ARG A 194 -22.19 13.43 -23.72
CA ARG A 194 -22.16 14.75 -24.35
C ARG A 194 -21.29 14.73 -25.60
N TRP A 195 -21.65 15.55 -26.57
CA TRP A 195 -20.85 15.78 -27.78
C TRP A 195 -19.89 16.92 -27.57
N PHE A 196 -18.66 16.74 -28.03
CA PHE A 196 -17.60 17.75 -28.00
C PHE A 196 -17.07 17.96 -29.42
N ASN A 197 -16.85 19.22 -29.79
CA ASN A 197 -16.31 19.58 -31.11
C ASN A 197 -14.79 19.65 -31.01
N LEU A 198 -14.09 19.03 -31.97
CA LEU A 198 -12.63 19.03 -32.03
C LEU A 198 -12.12 20.11 -32.99
N GLU A 199 -10.96 20.64 -32.63
CA GLU A 199 -10.22 21.62 -33.42
C GLU A 199 -9.29 20.90 -34.41
N LYS A 200 -9.18 21.41 -35.63
CA LYS A 200 -8.29 20.85 -36.67
C LYS A 200 -6.82 21.07 -36.31
N PHE A 201 -6.00 20.03 -36.42
CA PHE A 201 -4.56 20.12 -36.17
C PHE A 201 -3.79 20.33 -37.49
N GLY A 202 -3.18 21.50 -37.67
CA GLY A 202 -2.17 21.77 -38.72
C GLY A 202 -2.66 22.32 -40.07
N PHE A 203 -2.59 23.65 -40.25
CA PHE A 203 -1.72 24.39 -41.21
C PHE A 203 -1.93 25.89 -40.94
N GLY A 204 -0.92 26.56 -40.39
CA GLY A 204 -1.00 27.97 -39.98
C GLY A 204 0.22 28.50 -39.21
N ALA A 205 1.22 27.67 -38.90
CA ALA A 205 2.47 28.11 -38.26
C ALA A 205 3.55 28.59 -39.27
N LEU A 206 3.28 28.58 -40.58
CA LEU A 206 4.23 29.03 -41.62
C LEU A 206 3.65 30.00 -42.66
N GLU A 207 2.36 30.36 -42.58
CA GLU A 207 1.82 31.47 -43.37
C GLU A 207 1.22 32.49 -42.41
N GLY A 208 1.87 33.66 -42.38
CA GLY A 208 1.46 34.78 -41.57
C GLY A 208 0.18 35.40 -42.10
N ASP A 209 -0.97 34.75 -41.87
CA ASP A 209 -2.25 35.41 -42.04
C ASP A 209 -3.16 35.29 -40.81
N LYS A 210 -3.60 36.47 -40.38
CA LYS A 210 -4.24 36.75 -39.09
C LYS A 210 -5.73 36.44 -39.15
N ARG A 211 -6.12 35.16 -39.03
CA ARG A 211 -7.45 34.78 -38.53
C ARG A 211 -7.37 33.47 -37.74
N HIS A 212 -7.38 33.58 -36.41
CA HIS A 212 -7.67 32.46 -35.49
C HIS A 212 -9.15 32.04 -35.64
N GLU A 213 -9.57 31.57 -36.81
CA GLU A 213 -10.84 30.86 -36.94
C GLU A 213 -10.56 29.39 -36.60
N LEU A 214 -11.04 28.96 -35.43
CA LEU A 214 -11.07 27.56 -35.03
C LEU A 214 -11.94 26.78 -36.05
N LYS A 215 -11.32 26.28 -37.11
CA LYS A 215 -12.02 25.48 -38.12
C LYS A 215 -12.39 24.14 -37.49
N PHE A 216 -13.70 23.90 -37.40
CA PHE A 216 -14.30 22.63 -37.02
C PHE A 216 -13.69 21.49 -37.84
N SER A 217 -13.33 20.39 -37.17
CA SER A 217 -12.84 19.18 -37.84
C SER A 217 -13.80 18.00 -37.68
N THR A 218 -14.09 17.61 -36.46
CA THR A 218 -14.88 16.40 -36.14
C THR A 218 -15.58 16.58 -34.79
N ARG A 219 -16.60 15.77 -34.48
CA ARG A 219 -17.22 15.70 -33.14
C ARG A 219 -16.94 14.35 -32.49
N VAL A 220 -16.78 14.35 -31.18
CA VAL A 220 -16.67 13.12 -30.38
C VAL A 220 -17.78 13.04 -29.33
N HIS A 221 -18.40 11.87 -29.21
CA HIS A 221 -19.39 11.56 -28.19
C HIS A 221 -18.74 10.85 -27.03
N LEU A 222 -18.81 11.46 -25.86
CA LEU A 222 -18.12 10.97 -24.67
C LEU A 222 -19.09 10.88 -23.50
N ARG A 223 -18.84 9.91 -22.63
CA ARG A 223 -19.38 9.87 -21.27
C ARG A 223 -18.20 9.87 -20.30
N VAL A 224 -17.99 11.01 -19.63
CA VAL A 224 -16.84 11.22 -18.74
C VAL A 224 -17.31 11.52 -17.32
N CYS A 225 -16.70 10.86 -16.32
CA CYS A 225 -16.97 11.12 -14.91
C CYS A 225 -15.77 10.84 -14.01
N LEU A 226 -15.74 11.52 -12.86
CA LEU A 226 -14.80 11.28 -11.77
C LEU A 226 -15.45 10.35 -10.74
N GLU A 227 -14.95 9.13 -10.60
CA GLU A 227 -15.53 8.11 -9.74
C GLU A 227 -15.00 8.23 -8.30
N GLY A 228 -15.84 8.75 -7.40
CA GLY A 228 -15.52 8.92 -5.99
C GLY A 228 -15.90 7.74 -5.09
N ALA A 229 -16.67 6.80 -5.61
CA ALA A 229 -17.17 5.64 -4.87
C ALA A 229 -16.21 4.44 -4.84
N TYR A 230 -15.13 4.50 -5.62
CA TYR A 230 -14.01 3.58 -5.51
C TYR A 230 -13.03 4.06 -4.45
N HIS A 231 -12.28 3.12 -3.90
CA HIS A 231 -10.99 3.42 -3.28
C HIS A 231 -9.92 3.31 -4.37
N VAL A 232 -9.20 4.39 -4.64
CA VAL A 232 -8.08 4.35 -5.60
C VAL A 232 -6.88 3.71 -4.92
N LEU A 233 -6.51 2.52 -5.41
CA LEU A 233 -5.42 1.73 -4.85
C LEU A 233 -4.06 2.32 -5.26
N ASP A 234 -3.30 2.83 -4.31
CA ASP A 234 -1.85 3.10 -4.40
C ASP A 234 -1.02 1.96 -3.76
N GLU A 235 -1.67 1.06 -3.02
CA GLU A 235 -1.09 -0.07 -2.29
C GLU A 235 -1.54 -1.42 -2.84
N SER A 236 -0.76 -2.47 -2.56
CA SER A 236 -1.24 -3.85 -2.71
C SER A 236 -2.39 -4.13 -1.74
N THR A 237 -3.44 -4.82 -2.20
CA THR A 237 -4.59 -5.21 -1.38
C THR A 237 -4.22 -6.12 -0.20
N LEU A 238 -3.07 -6.78 -0.26
CA LEU A 238 -2.55 -7.60 0.83
C LEU A 238 -2.06 -6.75 2.03
N TYR A 239 -1.44 -5.61 1.75
CA TYR A 239 -0.80 -4.71 2.73
C TYR A 239 -1.48 -3.36 2.84
N ILE A 240 -2.75 -3.29 2.44
CA ILE A 240 -3.50 -2.04 2.34
C ILE A 240 -3.68 -1.37 3.71
N SER A 241 -3.49 -0.06 3.75
CA SER A 241 -3.60 0.74 4.97
C SER A 241 -4.88 1.59 5.02
N ASP A 242 -5.53 1.83 3.87
CA ASP A 242 -6.84 2.51 3.77
C ASP A 242 -7.79 1.71 2.87
N VAL A 243 -9.05 1.62 3.26
CA VAL A 243 -10.10 0.98 2.44
C VAL A 243 -11.25 1.93 2.13
N ARG A 244 -11.13 3.20 2.52
CA ARG A 244 -12.19 4.19 2.35
C ARG A 244 -12.30 4.62 0.89
N PRO A 245 -13.53 4.88 0.40
CA PRO A 245 -13.71 5.45 -0.92
C PRO A 245 -13.10 6.86 -0.99
N THR A 246 -12.78 7.32 -2.19
CA THR A 246 -12.22 8.66 -2.42
C THR A 246 -13.14 9.76 -1.89
N ALA A 247 -14.46 9.63 -2.08
CA ALA A 247 -15.43 10.60 -1.61
C ALA A 247 -15.63 10.54 -0.09
N ARG A 248 -15.29 11.65 0.59
CA ARG A 248 -15.44 11.78 2.05
C ARG A 248 -16.88 11.62 2.54
N GLN A 249 -17.86 11.95 1.70
CA GLN A 249 -19.29 11.79 2.01
C GLN A 249 -19.69 10.33 2.25
N LEU A 250 -18.89 9.38 1.75
CA LEU A 250 -19.12 7.95 1.92
C LEU A 250 -18.31 7.34 3.07
N TRP A 251 -17.55 8.16 3.80
CA TRP A 251 -16.74 7.69 4.93
C TRP A 251 -17.62 7.31 6.11
N LYS A 252 -17.26 6.22 6.76
CA LYS A 252 -17.85 5.79 8.03
C LYS A 252 -17.07 6.41 9.17
N GLN A 253 -17.62 6.39 10.38
CA GLN A 253 -16.89 6.78 11.58
C GLN A 253 -15.67 5.88 11.82
N PRO A 254 -14.57 6.41 12.38
CA PRO A 254 -13.43 5.59 12.76
C PRO A 254 -13.83 4.57 13.83
N ILE A 255 -13.17 3.41 13.81
CA ILE A 255 -13.40 2.31 14.76
C ILE A 255 -12.43 2.35 15.95
N GLY A 256 -11.37 3.13 15.85
CA GLY A 256 -10.27 3.12 16.81
C GLY A 256 -9.17 4.10 16.47
N ILE A 257 -8.21 4.21 17.38
CA ILE A 257 -7.01 5.04 17.22
C ILE A 257 -5.79 4.13 17.32
N LEU A 258 -4.92 4.20 16.31
CA LEU A 258 -3.61 3.57 16.32
C LEU A 258 -2.59 4.59 16.78
N GLU A 259 -1.85 4.25 17.82
CA GLU A 259 -0.74 5.03 18.32
C GLU A 259 0.57 4.28 18.11
N VAL A 260 1.57 4.98 17.60
CA VAL A 260 2.89 4.41 17.31
C VAL A 260 3.96 5.36 17.84
N GLY A 261 4.75 4.85 18.78
CA GLY A 261 6.03 5.44 19.18
C GLY A 261 7.16 4.82 18.36
N ILE A 262 7.82 5.64 17.54
CA ILE A 262 9.04 5.30 16.82
C ILE A 262 10.21 5.66 17.75
N LEU A 263 10.70 4.67 18.50
CA LEU A 263 11.60 4.91 19.63
C LEU A 263 13.05 5.05 19.17
N SER A 264 13.64 3.96 18.67
CA SER A 264 15.04 3.92 18.27
C SER A 264 15.31 2.80 17.29
N ALA A 265 16.48 2.81 16.66
CA ALA A 265 17.04 1.62 16.02
C ALA A 265 18.36 1.24 16.69
N GLN A 266 18.73 -0.04 16.65
CA GLN A 266 19.96 -0.57 17.24
C GLN A 266 20.70 -1.45 16.26
N GLY A 267 22.04 -1.40 16.33
CA GLY A 267 22.91 -2.24 15.53
C GLY A 267 22.78 -1.98 14.02
N LEU A 268 22.56 -0.72 13.62
CA LEU A 268 22.53 -0.38 12.20
C LEU A 268 23.89 -0.64 11.56
N LEU A 269 23.89 -1.27 10.38
CA LEU A 269 25.11 -1.48 9.62
C LEU A 269 25.54 -0.22 8.88
N PRO A 270 26.85 -0.02 8.66
CA PRO A 270 27.35 1.14 7.94
C PRO A 270 26.86 1.17 6.49
N MET A 271 26.28 2.31 6.12
CA MET A 271 25.69 2.54 4.80
C MET A 271 26.61 3.33 3.87
N LYS A 272 27.51 4.14 4.44
CA LYS A 272 28.43 4.98 3.67
C LYS A 272 29.76 5.17 4.40
N ASN A 273 30.81 5.45 3.62
CA ASN A 273 32.10 5.89 4.14
C ASN A 273 32.26 7.39 3.86
N LYS A 274 32.49 8.17 4.90
CA LYS A 274 32.77 9.60 4.84
C LYS A 274 34.09 9.84 5.56
N ASP A 275 35.09 10.38 4.87
CA ASP A 275 36.43 10.67 5.42
C ASP A 275 37.10 9.45 6.09
N GLY A 276 36.92 8.26 5.51
CA GLY A 276 37.44 6.99 6.04
C GLY A 276 36.64 6.44 7.24
N LYS A 277 35.64 7.16 7.74
CA LYS A 277 34.73 6.74 8.80
C LYS A 277 33.44 6.17 8.21
N ALA A 278 33.10 4.97 8.65
CA ALA A 278 31.83 4.35 8.33
C ALA A 278 30.70 5.08 9.10
N THR A 279 29.67 5.53 8.39
CA THR A 279 28.59 6.37 8.95
C THR A 279 27.23 5.93 8.44
N THR A 280 26.17 6.30 9.16
CA THR A 280 24.77 6.05 8.81
C THR A 280 23.94 7.19 9.36
N ASP A 281 23.14 7.79 8.49
CA ASP A 281 22.29 8.94 8.80
C ASP A 281 20.84 8.48 8.66
N ALA A 282 20.30 7.93 9.75
CA ALA A 282 19.07 7.17 9.70
C ALA A 282 17.83 8.04 9.96
N TYR A 283 16.78 7.80 9.18
CA TYR A 283 15.42 8.26 9.47
C TYR A 283 14.41 7.14 9.21
N CYS A 284 13.24 7.24 9.84
CA CYS A 284 12.14 6.30 9.69
C CYS A 284 10.97 6.97 8.96
N VAL A 285 10.31 6.20 8.10
CA VAL A 285 9.06 6.60 7.43
C VAL A 285 7.96 5.65 7.86
N ALA A 286 6.84 6.18 8.32
CA ALA A 286 5.64 5.40 8.61
C ALA A 286 4.48 5.81 7.69
N LYS A 287 3.78 4.82 7.14
CA LYS A 287 2.63 5.00 6.26
C LYS A 287 1.43 4.27 6.82
N TYR A 288 0.34 5.00 7.06
CA TYR A 288 -0.96 4.43 7.38
C TYR A 288 -2.10 5.36 6.93
N GLY A 289 -3.04 4.83 6.16
CA GLY A 289 -4.10 5.62 5.59
C GLY A 289 -3.56 6.63 4.57
N GLN A 290 -4.10 7.85 4.62
CA GLN A 290 -3.59 8.98 3.84
C GLN A 290 -2.40 9.69 4.49
N LYS A 291 -2.02 9.34 5.73
CA LYS A 291 -1.00 10.06 6.51
C LYS A 291 0.34 9.33 6.41
N TRP A 292 1.36 10.07 6.01
CA TRP A 292 2.75 9.67 6.02
C TRP A 292 3.50 10.46 7.08
N VAL A 293 4.50 9.84 7.66
CA VAL A 293 5.34 10.44 8.68
C VAL A 293 6.78 10.14 8.32
N ARG A 294 7.65 11.15 8.42
CA ARG A 294 9.10 11.03 8.36
C ARG A 294 9.64 11.53 9.70
N THR A 295 10.42 10.71 10.39
CA THR A 295 11.13 11.15 11.59
C THR A 295 12.31 12.04 11.21
N ARG A 296 12.87 12.75 12.18
CA ARG A 296 14.13 13.46 11.95
C ARG A 296 15.25 12.49 11.53
N THR A 297 16.24 13.00 10.79
CA THR A 297 17.45 12.24 10.49
C THR A 297 18.40 12.33 11.68
N ILE A 298 18.86 11.19 12.20
CA ILE A 298 19.94 11.15 13.19
C ILE A 298 21.22 10.79 12.46
N ILE A 299 22.23 11.64 12.61
CA ILE A 299 23.44 11.64 11.78
C ILE A 299 24.55 10.86 12.47
N GLU A 300 25.38 10.19 11.67
CA GLU A 300 26.56 9.44 12.10
C GLU A 300 26.33 8.49 13.29
N SER A 301 25.17 7.82 13.32
CA SER A 301 24.78 6.95 14.44
C SER A 301 24.29 5.58 13.99
N PHE A 302 24.83 4.54 14.62
CA PHE A 302 24.36 3.15 14.45
C PHE A 302 23.26 2.76 15.45
N SER A 303 22.91 3.67 16.36
CA SER A 303 21.87 3.49 17.37
C SER A 303 20.99 4.75 17.50
N PRO A 304 20.35 5.19 16.41
CA PRO A 304 19.57 6.43 16.40
C PRO A 304 18.37 6.35 17.34
N LYS A 305 18.11 7.41 18.11
CA LYS A 305 16.96 7.53 19.03
C LYS A 305 16.07 8.69 18.59
N TRP A 306 14.92 8.38 18.00
CA TRP A 306 13.96 9.39 17.55
C TRP A 306 12.99 9.78 18.67
N ASN A 307 12.45 8.80 19.39
CA ASN A 307 11.42 8.99 20.43
C ASN A 307 10.23 9.82 19.96
N GLU A 308 9.79 9.63 18.71
CA GLU A 308 8.67 10.38 18.15
C GLU A 308 7.38 9.55 18.22
N GLN A 309 6.27 10.17 18.63
CA GLN A 309 4.97 9.50 18.75
C GLN A 309 3.95 10.10 17.79
N TYR A 310 3.20 9.22 17.13
CA TYR A 310 2.21 9.58 16.14
C TYR A 310 0.91 8.79 16.32
N THR A 311 -0.20 9.42 15.94
CA THR A 311 -1.54 8.83 16.01
C THR A 311 -2.23 8.83 14.65
N TRP A 312 -3.05 7.81 14.41
CA TRP A 312 -3.88 7.64 13.23
C TRP A 312 -5.28 7.16 13.60
N GLU A 313 -6.27 7.65 12.87
CA GLU A 313 -7.62 7.11 12.90
C GLU A 313 -7.70 5.82 12.08
N VAL A 314 -8.24 4.78 12.69
CA VAL A 314 -8.41 3.46 12.07
C VAL A 314 -9.86 3.31 11.65
N TYR A 315 -10.08 2.87 10.41
CA TYR A 315 -11.43 2.66 9.85
C TYR A 315 -11.74 1.19 9.59
N ASP A 316 -10.72 0.32 9.54
CA ASP A 316 -10.86 -1.11 9.34
C ASP A 316 -9.73 -1.87 10.06
N PRO A 317 -10.04 -2.89 10.87
CA PRO A 317 -9.03 -3.58 11.68
C PRO A 317 -8.11 -4.47 10.82
N CYS A 318 -8.51 -4.82 9.59
CA CYS A 318 -7.74 -5.67 8.70
C CYS A 318 -6.66 -4.89 7.92
N THR A 319 -6.49 -3.60 8.18
CA THR A 319 -5.45 -2.77 7.55
C THR A 319 -4.06 -3.05 8.14
N VAL A 320 -3.03 -2.60 7.43
CA VAL A 320 -1.62 -2.79 7.78
C VAL A 320 -0.92 -1.44 7.88
N ILE A 321 -0.15 -1.23 8.94
CA ILE A 321 0.80 -0.12 9.01
C ILE A 321 2.16 -0.57 8.52
N THR A 322 2.82 0.28 7.72
CA THR A 322 4.13 0.01 7.16
C THR A 322 5.13 1.03 7.68
N LEU A 323 6.28 0.57 8.19
CA LEU A 323 7.38 1.40 8.67
C LEU A 323 8.67 1.01 7.95
N GLY A 324 9.35 1.96 7.33
CA GLY A 324 10.63 1.77 6.67
C GLY A 324 11.73 2.60 7.33
N VAL A 325 12.97 2.13 7.29
CA VAL A 325 14.15 2.86 7.76
C VAL A 325 15.10 3.06 6.57
N PHE A 326 15.65 4.26 6.46
CA PHE A 326 16.46 4.69 5.34
C PHE A 326 17.69 5.48 5.81
N ASP A 327 18.76 5.43 5.01
CA ASP A 327 19.93 6.31 5.12
C ASP A 327 19.73 7.54 4.24
N ASN A 328 19.77 8.73 4.85
CA ASN A 328 19.68 10.01 4.16
C ASN A 328 20.98 10.29 3.41
N CYS A 329 20.88 10.32 2.08
CA CYS A 329 22.02 10.57 1.20
C CYS A 329 22.15 12.04 0.75
N HIS A 330 21.29 12.92 1.26
CA HIS A 330 21.13 14.32 0.81
C HIS A 330 21.53 15.39 1.84
N LEU A 331 22.52 15.09 2.69
CA LEU A 331 22.98 16.01 3.75
C LEU A 331 23.97 17.10 3.29
N GLY A 332 24.01 17.43 2.00
CA GLY A 332 24.80 18.58 1.50
C GLY A 332 26.32 18.41 1.56
N GLY A 333 26.85 17.18 1.53
CA GLY A 333 28.29 16.95 1.41
C GLY A 333 28.82 17.43 0.06
N ASN A 334 29.90 18.21 0.06
CA ASN A 334 30.53 18.90 -1.07
C ASN A 334 31.16 17.96 -2.15
N GLN A 335 30.60 16.77 -2.35
CA GLN A 335 30.99 15.88 -3.44
C GLN A 335 30.23 16.31 -4.69
N LYS A 336 30.93 16.98 -5.62
CA LYS A 336 30.45 17.09 -7.00
C LYS A 336 30.05 15.69 -7.47
N PRO A 337 28.84 15.49 -8.03
CA PRO A 337 28.49 14.22 -8.63
C PRO A 337 29.57 13.89 -9.66
N ILE A 338 30.21 12.72 -9.53
CA ILE A 338 31.09 12.20 -10.56
C ILE A 338 30.22 12.11 -11.81
N SER A 339 30.65 12.78 -12.89
CA SER A 339 29.93 12.87 -14.16
C SER A 339 29.46 11.47 -14.59
N GLY A 340 28.15 11.22 -14.56
CA GLY A 340 27.54 9.93 -14.93
C GLY A 340 26.87 9.18 -13.79
N SER A 341 27.07 9.56 -12.52
CA SER A 341 26.28 9.05 -11.40
C SER A 341 25.04 9.93 -11.22
N GLY A 342 23.85 9.35 -11.43
CA GLY A 342 22.57 10.03 -11.16
C GLY A 342 22.48 10.54 -9.72
N ALA A 343 21.45 11.34 -9.42
CA ALA A 343 21.20 11.84 -8.07
C ALA A 343 21.32 10.70 -7.04
N LYS A 344 22.04 10.94 -5.94
CA LYS A 344 22.35 9.92 -4.93
C LYS A 344 21.07 9.57 -4.15
N ASN A 345 20.41 8.48 -4.52
CA ASN A 345 19.16 8.01 -3.90
C ASN A 345 19.35 7.65 -2.42
N ASP A 346 18.29 7.82 -1.63
CA ASP A 346 18.28 7.33 -0.24
C ASP A 346 18.38 5.81 -0.19
N SER A 347 19.27 5.30 0.68
CA SER A 347 19.54 3.86 0.75
C SER A 347 18.60 3.16 1.74
N ARG A 348 18.04 2.03 1.31
CA ARG A 348 17.06 1.23 2.08
C ARG A 348 17.76 0.43 3.18
N ILE A 349 17.36 0.59 4.44
CA ILE A 349 17.89 -0.18 5.59
C ILE A 349 16.95 -1.32 5.97
N GLY A 350 15.63 -1.16 5.84
CA GLY A 350 14.68 -2.24 6.05
C GLY A 350 13.25 -1.77 6.24
N LYS A 351 12.33 -2.72 6.33
CA LYS A 351 10.89 -2.44 6.47
C LYS A 351 10.21 -3.42 7.41
N VAL A 352 9.24 -2.92 8.16
CA VAL A 352 8.38 -3.64 9.11
C VAL A 352 6.92 -3.38 8.72
N ARG A 353 6.10 -4.43 8.72
CA ARG A 353 4.66 -4.34 8.50
C ARG A 353 3.93 -4.95 9.70
N ILE A 354 2.92 -4.26 10.21
CA ILE A 354 2.12 -4.73 11.34
C ILE A 354 0.64 -4.69 10.95
N ARG A 355 -0.02 -5.86 10.89
CA ARG A 355 -1.46 -5.93 10.65
C ARG A 355 -2.22 -5.66 11.95
N LEU A 356 -3.10 -4.66 11.93
CA LEU A 356 -3.84 -4.23 13.12
C LEU A 356 -4.77 -5.33 13.68
N SER A 357 -5.21 -6.27 12.83
CA SER A 357 -6.07 -7.37 13.25
C SER A 357 -5.39 -8.31 14.25
N THR A 358 -4.05 -8.35 14.24
CA THR A 358 -3.21 -9.21 15.09
C THR A 358 -2.88 -8.59 16.46
N LEU A 359 -3.20 -7.32 16.68
CA LEU A 359 -2.99 -6.62 17.94
C LEU A 359 -4.17 -6.84 18.90
N GLU A 360 -3.88 -7.07 20.17
CA GLU A 360 -4.87 -6.99 21.25
C GLU A 360 -5.25 -5.52 21.50
N MET A 361 -6.52 -5.27 21.81
CA MET A 361 -7.03 -3.92 22.07
C MET A 361 -6.47 -3.37 23.38
N ASP A 362 -6.15 -2.08 23.37
CA ASP A 362 -5.66 -1.30 24.53
C ASP A 362 -4.34 -1.81 25.14
N ARG A 363 -3.71 -2.81 24.52
CA ARG A 363 -2.41 -3.33 24.91
C ARG A 363 -1.29 -2.56 24.20
N ILE A 364 -0.29 -2.16 24.97
CA ILE A 364 0.94 -1.56 24.44
C ILE A 364 1.93 -2.69 24.11
N TYR A 365 2.37 -2.72 22.86
CA TYR A 365 3.40 -3.62 22.37
C TYR A 365 4.71 -2.86 22.17
N THR A 366 5.69 -3.10 23.03
CA THR A 366 7.04 -2.54 22.89
C THR A 366 8.00 -3.65 22.49
N ASN A 367 8.33 -3.75 21.20
CA ASN A 367 9.17 -4.82 20.65
C ASN A 367 10.26 -4.25 19.73
N SER A 368 11.34 -5.02 19.59
CA SER A 368 12.38 -4.83 18.57
C SER A 368 12.07 -5.67 17.33
N TYR A 369 11.99 -5.02 16.17
CA TYR A 369 11.70 -5.66 14.88
C TYR A 369 12.96 -5.70 14.02
N PRO A 370 13.38 -6.87 13.50
CA PRO A 370 14.57 -6.95 12.66
C PRO A 370 14.36 -6.22 11.33
N LEU A 371 15.33 -5.36 10.96
CA LEU A 371 15.37 -4.69 9.67
C LEU A 371 16.08 -5.60 8.67
N LEU A 372 15.29 -6.12 7.72
CA LEU A 372 15.74 -7.06 6.72
C LEU A 372 15.67 -6.40 5.34
N VAL A 373 16.76 -6.51 4.58
CA VAL A 373 16.82 -6.05 3.19
C VAL A 373 17.37 -7.15 2.32
N LEU A 374 16.71 -7.37 1.19
CA LEU A 374 17.23 -8.19 0.12
C LEU A 374 18.19 -7.34 -0.72
N GLN A 375 19.42 -7.81 -0.90
CA GLN A 375 20.44 -7.22 -1.77
C GLN A 375 20.88 -8.27 -2.80
N PRO A 376 21.50 -7.90 -3.94
CA PRO A 376 22.01 -8.88 -4.90
C PRO A 376 22.94 -9.95 -4.30
N SER A 377 23.63 -9.63 -3.20
CA SER A 377 24.52 -10.55 -2.48
C SER A 377 23.83 -11.50 -1.50
N GLY A 378 22.53 -11.34 -1.22
CA GLY A 378 21.83 -12.10 -0.19
C GLY A 378 20.85 -11.28 0.64
N LEU A 379 20.13 -11.99 1.50
CA LEU A 379 19.38 -11.38 2.59
C LEU A 379 20.37 -10.87 3.65
N LYS A 380 20.23 -9.60 4.04
CA LYS A 380 21.06 -8.99 5.07
C LYS A 380 20.19 -8.42 6.20
N LYS A 381 20.52 -8.77 7.45
CA LYS A 381 19.97 -8.11 8.64
C LYS A 381 20.75 -6.82 8.86
N MET A 382 20.08 -5.69 8.71
CA MET A 382 20.68 -4.36 8.74
C MET A 382 20.60 -3.69 10.12
N GLY A 383 19.88 -4.29 11.08
CA GLY A 383 19.72 -3.80 12.44
C GLY A 383 18.36 -4.20 13.02
N GLU A 384 17.93 -3.54 14.10
CA GLU A 384 16.62 -3.72 14.72
C GLU A 384 15.94 -2.37 14.99
N LEU A 385 14.65 -2.26 14.68
CA LEU A 385 13.82 -1.09 14.92
C LEU A 385 12.94 -1.32 16.14
N GLN A 386 13.02 -0.42 17.13
CA GLN A 386 12.22 -0.47 18.35
C GLN A 386 10.96 0.38 18.19
N LEU A 387 9.80 -0.27 18.35
CA LEU A 387 8.50 0.38 18.21
C LEU A 387 7.64 0.10 19.44
N ALA A 388 6.89 1.11 19.86
CA ALA A 388 5.77 0.99 20.79
C ALA A 388 4.46 1.17 20.00
N VAL A 389 3.60 0.15 19.96
CA VAL A 389 2.33 0.20 19.21
C VAL A 389 1.17 -0.08 20.13
N ARG A 390 0.14 0.76 20.09
CA ARG A 390 -1.13 0.57 20.81
C ARG A 390 -2.30 0.78 19.85
N PHE A 391 -3.22 -0.18 19.80
CA PHE A 391 -4.47 -0.03 19.07
C PHE A 391 -5.63 0.07 20.06
N THR A 392 -6.27 1.23 20.11
CA THR A 392 -7.42 1.49 20.98
C THR A 392 -8.71 1.41 20.16
N CYS A 393 -9.74 0.79 20.72
CA CYS A 393 -11.02 0.58 20.03
C CYS A 393 -12.09 1.51 20.60
N LEU A 394 -12.86 2.17 19.71
CA LEU A 394 -14.01 2.99 20.11
C LEU A 394 -15.29 2.15 20.26
N SER A 395 -15.46 1.10 19.47
CA SER A 395 -16.65 0.23 19.51
C SER A 395 -16.36 -1.19 19.01
N LEU A 396 -16.43 -2.16 19.93
CA LEU A 396 -16.31 -3.59 19.62
C LEU A 396 -17.39 -4.05 18.62
N ALA A 397 -18.62 -3.55 18.78
CA ALA A 397 -19.74 -3.92 17.92
C ALA A 397 -19.49 -3.53 16.46
N ASN A 398 -18.94 -2.33 16.21
CA ASN A 398 -18.60 -1.89 14.86
C ASN A 398 -17.50 -2.76 14.24
N ILE A 399 -16.50 -3.15 15.03
CA ILE A 399 -15.45 -4.09 14.57
C ILE A 399 -16.05 -5.44 14.17
N ILE A 400 -16.89 -6.05 15.02
CA ILE A 400 -17.54 -7.33 14.72
C ILE A 400 -18.40 -7.22 13.44
N TYR A 401 -19.14 -6.12 13.30
CA TYR A 401 -19.93 -5.83 12.12
C TYR A 401 -19.09 -5.77 10.83
N LEU A 402 -17.88 -5.18 10.88
CA LEU A 402 -16.99 -5.08 9.72
C LEU A 402 -16.53 -6.44 9.19
N TYR A 403 -16.33 -7.44 10.05
CA TYR A 403 -15.94 -8.79 9.60
C TYR A 403 -16.97 -9.44 8.65
N GLY A 404 -18.25 -9.06 8.74
CA GLY A 404 -19.28 -9.53 7.83
C GLY A 404 -19.38 -8.77 6.50
N HIS A 405 -18.68 -7.64 6.36
CA HIS A 405 -18.79 -6.73 5.23
C HIS A 405 -17.58 -6.83 4.28
N PRO A 406 -17.75 -6.47 3.00
CA PRO A 406 -16.63 -6.45 2.06
C PRO A 406 -15.51 -5.51 2.54
N LEU A 407 -14.27 -5.85 2.19
CA LEU A 407 -13.09 -5.04 2.53
C LEU A 407 -13.07 -3.73 1.75
N LEU A 408 -13.31 -3.79 0.44
CA LEU A 408 -13.30 -2.62 -0.43
C LEU A 408 -14.69 -1.97 -0.56
N PRO A 409 -14.78 -0.72 -1.04
CA PRO A 409 -16.05 -0.09 -1.38
C PRO A 409 -16.86 -0.89 -2.40
N LYS A 410 -18.20 -0.76 -2.35
CA LYS A 410 -19.14 -1.55 -3.16
C LYS A 410 -18.85 -1.52 -4.67
N MET A 411 -18.35 -0.39 -5.19
CA MET A 411 -18.08 -0.24 -6.62
C MET A 411 -17.05 -1.26 -7.15
N HIS A 412 -16.05 -1.62 -6.36
CA HIS A 412 -15.05 -2.63 -6.73
C HIS A 412 -15.64 -4.02 -7.00
N TYR A 413 -16.84 -4.30 -6.48
CA TYR A 413 -17.54 -5.58 -6.69
C TYR A 413 -18.64 -5.48 -7.74
N LEU A 414 -19.27 -4.30 -7.87
CA LEU A 414 -20.35 -4.08 -8.84
C LEU A 414 -19.81 -3.89 -10.26
N HIS A 415 -18.70 -3.17 -10.39
CA HIS A 415 -18.00 -2.89 -11.63
C HIS A 415 -16.48 -3.13 -11.40
N PRO A 416 -16.05 -4.39 -11.32
CA PRO A 416 -14.66 -4.74 -11.07
C PRO A 416 -13.77 -4.35 -12.26
N PHE A 417 -12.55 -3.91 -11.97
CA PHE A 417 -11.50 -3.76 -12.98
C PHE A 417 -10.86 -5.10 -13.31
N THR A 418 -10.31 -5.22 -14.52
CA THR A 418 -9.44 -6.36 -14.85
C THR A 418 -8.12 -6.26 -14.07
N VAL A 419 -7.44 -7.39 -13.85
CA VAL A 419 -6.19 -7.43 -13.09
C VAL A 419 -5.14 -6.49 -13.69
N ASN A 420 -4.94 -6.56 -15.01
CA ASN A 420 -3.98 -5.70 -15.72
C ASN A 420 -4.31 -4.20 -15.61
N GLN A 421 -5.60 -3.84 -15.68
CA GLN A 421 -6.02 -2.45 -15.49
C GLN A 421 -5.73 -1.98 -14.06
N LEU A 422 -6.05 -2.80 -13.06
CA LEU A 422 -5.83 -2.47 -11.65
C LEU A 422 -4.33 -2.26 -11.34
N ASP A 423 -3.46 -3.08 -11.92
CA ASP A 423 -2.01 -2.94 -11.75
C ASP A 423 -1.46 -1.68 -12.41
N SER A 424 -1.90 -1.40 -13.64
CA SER A 424 -1.54 -0.16 -14.34
C SER A 424 -2.02 1.08 -13.59
N LEU A 425 -3.30 1.10 -13.17
CA LEU A 425 -3.87 2.21 -12.40
C LEU A 425 -3.15 2.43 -11.07
N ARG A 426 -2.79 1.36 -10.37
CA ARG A 426 -2.05 1.46 -9.10
C ARG A 426 -0.65 2.03 -9.28
N TYR A 427 0.05 1.63 -10.34
CA TYR A 427 1.34 2.22 -10.69
C TYR A 427 1.22 3.72 -10.97
N GLN A 428 0.17 4.15 -11.68
CA GLN A 428 -0.09 5.58 -11.93
C GLN A 428 -0.44 6.33 -10.64
N ALA A 429 -1.30 5.77 -9.78
CA ALA A 429 -1.64 6.32 -8.47
C ALA A 429 -0.39 6.56 -7.62
N MET A 430 0.48 5.54 -7.54
CA MET A 430 1.75 5.62 -6.82
C MET A 430 2.68 6.70 -7.38
N ASN A 431 2.80 6.83 -8.72
CA ASN A 431 3.65 7.86 -9.33
C ASN A 431 3.17 9.27 -8.97
N ILE A 432 1.85 9.48 -8.97
CA ILE A 432 1.27 10.76 -8.57
C ILE A 432 1.57 11.06 -7.10
N VAL A 433 1.44 10.06 -6.20
CA VAL A 433 1.80 10.20 -4.79
C VAL A 433 3.29 10.54 -4.62
N ALA A 434 4.18 9.82 -5.30
CA ALA A 434 5.62 10.05 -5.26
C ALA A 434 6.00 11.47 -5.72
N VAL A 435 5.42 11.95 -6.81
CA VAL A 435 5.64 13.31 -7.32
C VAL A 435 5.13 14.35 -6.33
N ARG A 436 3.96 14.16 -5.73
CA ARG A 436 3.39 15.12 -4.78
C ARG A 436 4.20 15.20 -3.48
N LEU A 437 4.61 14.05 -2.94
CA LEU A 437 5.41 13.97 -1.71
C LEU A 437 6.86 14.42 -1.93
N GLY A 438 7.39 14.27 -3.14
CA GLY A 438 8.72 14.76 -3.52
C GLY A 438 8.83 16.29 -3.62
N ARG A 439 7.71 17.01 -3.72
CA ARG A 439 7.66 18.48 -3.70
C ARG A 439 7.57 19.08 -2.28
N ALA A 440 7.41 18.24 -1.27
CA ALA A 440 7.32 18.71 0.11
C ALA A 440 8.69 19.01 0.73
N GLU A 441 8.71 19.70 1.86
CA GLU A 441 9.94 20.04 2.59
C GLU A 441 9.88 19.46 4.02
N PRO A 442 10.75 18.50 4.37
CA PRO A 442 11.69 17.76 3.51
C PRO A 442 11.00 16.90 2.43
N PRO A 443 11.65 16.62 1.30
CA PRO A 443 11.05 15.81 0.23
C PRO A 443 11.07 14.32 0.60
N LEU A 444 9.93 13.65 0.44
CA LEU A 444 9.86 12.19 0.38
C LEU A 444 10.02 11.76 -1.07
N ARG A 445 11.22 11.31 -1.41
CA ARG A 445 11.63 11.01 -2.78
C ARG A 445 10.98 9.72 -3.30
N LYS A 446 11.03 9.56 -4.62
CA LYS A 446 10.35 8.48 -5.34
C LYS A 446 10.78 7.10 -4.83
N GLU A 447 12.07 6.86 -4.65
CA GLU A 447 12.62 5.58 -4.19
C GLU A 447 12.10 5.16 -2.79
N VAL A 448 11.87 6.14 -1.91
CA VAL A 448 11.33 5.91 -0.57
C VAL A 448 9.86 5.51 -0.68
N VAL A 449 9.09 6.25 -1.48
CA VAL A 449 7.66 5.98 -1.72
C VAL A 449 7.47 4.62 -2.40
N GLU A 450 8.26 4.30 -3.42
CA GLU A 450 8.21 3.00 -4.13
C GLU A 450 8.52 1.84 -3.17
N TYR A 451 9.55 1.97 -2.33
CA TYR A 451 9.88 0.94 -1.35
C TYR A 451 8.79 0.76 -0.29
N MET A 452 8.14 1.85 0.14
CA MET A 452 7.05 1.78 1.12
C MET A 452 5.76 1.17 0.53
N LEU A 453 5.48 1.38 -0.77
CA LEU A 453 4.25 0.92 -1.43
C LEU A 453 4.35 -0.44 -2.14
N ASP A 454 5.53 -1.06 -2.19
CA ASP A 454 5.77 -2.38 -2.81
C ASP A 454 5.44 -2.46 -4.30
N VAL A 455 5.98 -1.52 -5.08
CA VAL A 455 5.76 -1.42 -6.53
C VAL A 455 6.12 -2.71 -7.26
N ASP A 456 7.26 -3.29 -6.90
CA ASP A 456 7.79 -4.50 -7.50
C ASP A 456 7.10 -5.79 -6.99
N SER A 457 6.01 -5.68 -6.21
CA SER A 457 5.30 -6.87 -5.73
C SER A 457 4.67 -7.70 -6.86
N HIS A 458 4.41 -7.06 -8.00
CA HIS A 458 3.78 -7.69 -9.18
C HIS A 458 4.78 -8.26 -10.17
N MET A 459 6.06 -7.90 -10.04
CA MET A 459 7.09 -8.55 -10.82
C MET A 459 7.17 -10.02 -10.40
N TRP A 460 7.16 -10.88 -11.41
CA TRP A 460 7.33 -12.31 -11.19
C TRP A 460 8.73 -12.58 -10.64
N SER A 461 8.82 -13.51 -9.70
CA SER A 461 10.07 -13.95 -9.07
C SER A 461 10.05 -15.45 -8.86
N MET A 462 11.16 -16.11 -9.18
CA MET A 462 11.36 -17.53 -8.89
C MET A 462 11.27 -17.84 -7.38
N ARG A 463 11.91 -17.03 -6.53
CA ARG A 463 11.92 -17.21 -5.07
C ARG A 463 10.52 -17.11 -4.47
N ARG A 464 9.75 -16.08 -4.85
CA ARG A 464 8.35 -15.91 -4.38
C ARG A 464 7.48 -17.09 -4.82
N SER A 465 7.69 -17.60 -6.04
CA SER A 465 6.99 -18.78 -6.56
C SER A 465 7.28 -20.05 -5.73
N LYS A 466 8.56 -20.31 -5.41
CA LYS A 466 8.95 -21.42 -4.53
C LYS A 466 8.40 -21.28 -3.11
N ALA A 467 8.46 -20.09 -2.53
CA ALA A 467 7.93 -19.82 -1.21
C ALA A 467 6.41 -20.10 -1.15
N ASN A 468 5.65 -19.66 -2.16
CA ASN A 468 4.23 -19.96 -2.27
C ASN A 468 3.95 -21.47 -2.45
N PHE A 469 4.78 -22.18 -3.20
CA PHE A 469 4.69 -23.65 -3.32
C PHE A 469 4.90 -24.36 -1.97
N PHE A 470 5.92 -23.99 -1.20
CA PHE A 470 6.14 -24.60 0.12
C PHE A 470 5.03 -24.25 1.12
N ARG A 471 4.47 -23.03 1.04
CA ARG A 471 3.27 -22.66 1.81
C ARG A 471 2.10 -23.60 1.53
N ILE A 472 1.85 -23.92 0.26
CA ILE A 472 0.83 -24.90 -0.14
C ILE A 472 1.14 -26.28 0.47
N VAL A 473 2.36 -26.79 0.30
CA VAL A 473 2.75 -28.09 0.87
C VAL A 473 2.53 -28.12 2.39
N SER A 474 2.82 -27.01 3.08
CA SER A 474 2.61 -26.88 4.52
C SER A 474 1.12 -26.95 4.91
N LEU A 475 0.20 -26.55 4.04
CA LEU A 475 -1.25 -26.69 4.28
C LEU A 475 -1.69 -28.15 4.29
N PHE A 476 -1.12 -28.97 3.39
CA PHE A 476 -1.42 -30.39 3.31
C PHE A 476 -0.74 -31.21 4.41
N SER A 477 0.22 -30.65 5.16
CA SER A 477 0.90 -31.37 6.24
C SER A 477 -0.06 -31.89 7.32
N GLY A 478 -1.11 -31.13 7.65
CA GLY A 478 -2.18 -31.56 8.57
C GLY A 478 -2.97 -32.76 8.03
N LEU A 479 -3.31 -32.76 6.74
CA LEU A 479 -3.98 -33.89 6.07
C LEU A 479 -3.08 -35.13 6.02
N ILE A 480 -1.79 -34.94 5.76
CA ILE A 480 -0.81 -36.03 5.80
C ILE A 480 -0.71 -36.60 7.22
N SER A 481 -0.68 -35.75 8.26
CA SER A 481 -0.67 -36.20 9.66
C SER A 481 -1.96 -36.94 10.03
N MET A 482 -3.12 -36.45 9.59
CA MET A 482 -4.41 -37.12 9.76
C MET A 482 -4.44 -38.48 9.06
N SER A 483 -3.93 -38.57 7.82
CA SER A 483 -3.83 -39.84 7.08
C SER A 483 -2.93 -40.84 7.77
N ARG A 484 -1.80 -40.39 8.37
CA ARG A 484 -0.94 -41.26 9.16
C ARG A 484 -1.65 -41.74 10.43
N TRP A 485 -2.32 -40.85 11.16
CA TRP A 485 -3.10 -41.20 12.34
C TRP A 485 -4.22 -42.21 12.02
N LEU A 486 -4.96 -42.02 10.92
CA LEU A 486 -5.92 -43.02 10.44
C LEU A 486 -5.26 -44.36 10.11
N GLY A 487 -4.03 -44.34 9.58
CA GLY A 487 -3.21 -45.53 9.41
C GLY A 487 -2.89 -46.22 10.73
N GLU A 488 -2.54 -45.47 11.78
CA GLU A 488 -2.27 -46.01 13.12
C GLU A 488 -3.53 -46.61 13.77
N VAL A 489 -4.70 -45.98 13.58
CA VAL A 489 -6.01 -46.51 14.01
C VAL A 489 -6.33 -47.80 13.27
N ARG A 490 -6.10 -47.86 11.94
CA ARG A 490 -6.28 -49.07 11.14
C ARG A 490 -5.35 -50.21 11.58
N GLN A 491 -4.14 -49.88 12.02
CA GLN A 491 -3.14 -50.83 12.51
C GLN A 491 -3.33 -51.20 13.99
N TRP A 492 -4.38 -50.70 14.67
CA TRP A 492 -4.68 -50.98 16.08
C TRP A 492 -3.53 -50.69 17.06
N LYS A 493 -2.67 -49.72 16.74
CA LYS A 493 -1.49 -49.38 17.55
C LYS A 493 -1.84 -48.97 18.98
N ASN A 494 -3.00 -48.31 19.17
CA ASN A 494 -3.60 -48.05 20.47
C ASN A 494 -5.05 -48.58 20.48
N PRO A 495 -5.32 -49.70 21.17
CA PRO A 495 -6.61 -50.39 21.09
C PRO A 495 -7.75 -49.56 21.66
N ILE A 496 -7.53 -48.79 22.72
CA ILE A 496 -8.57 -47.96 23.36
C ILE A 496 -9.05 -46.88 22.40
N THR A 497 -8.12 -46.14 21.79
CA THR A 497 -8.47 -45.09 20.82
C THR A 497 -9.16 -45.66 19.58
N THR A 498 -8.74 -46.85 19.16
CA THR A 498 -9.32 -47.52 17.99
C THR A 498 -10.76 -47.93 18.26
N VAL A 499 -11.05 -48.53 19.42
CA VAL A 499 -12.42 -48.87 19.84
C VAL A 499 -13.31 -47.63 19.92
N LEU A 500 -12.82 -46.53 20.50
CA LEU A 500 -13.56 -45.26 20.57
C LEU A 500 -13.90 -44.69 19.18
N VAL A 501 -12.94 -44.73 18.24
CA VAL A 501 -13.16 -44.27 16.87
C VAL A 501 -14.18 -45.15 16.14
N HIS A 502 -14.13 -46.47 16.31
CA HIS A 502 -15.13 -47.38 15.73
C HIS A 502 -16.52 -47.17 16.32
N PHE A 503 -16.62 -46.95 17.63
CA PHE A 503 -17.89 -46.62 18.28
C PHE A 503 -18.47 -45.29 17.77
N LEU A 504 -17.64 -44.25 17.68
CA LEU A 504 -18.04 -42.96 17.11
C LEU A 504 -18.47 -43.11 15.64
N PHE A 505 -17.72 -43.86 14.84
CA PHE A 505 -18.03 -44.12 13.44
C PHE A 505 -19.36 -44.86 13.27
N PHE A 506 -19.61 -45.89 14.08
CA PHE A 506 -20.89 -46.61 14.12
C PHE A 506 -22.05 -45.66 14.47
N LEU A 507 -21.89 -44.84 15.52
CA LEU A 507 -22.90 -43.87 15.94
C LEU A 507 -23.22 -42.85 14.84
N LEU A 508 -22.21 -42.36 14.12
CA LEU A 508 -22.39 -41.43 13.00
C LEU A 508 -23.07 -42.06 11.77
N ILE A 509 -22.88 -43.38 11.55
CA ILE A 509 -23.62 -44.12 10.51
C ILE A 509 -25.08 -44.31 10.90
N CYS A 510 -25.35 -44.68 12.15
CA CYS A 510 -26.72 -44.87 12.65
C CYS A 510 -27.51 -43.55 12.70
N TYR A 511 -26.83 -42.43 12.96
CA TYR A 511 -27.43 -41.11 13.09
C TYR A 511 -26.67 -40.08 12.25
N PRO A 512 -26.87 -40.06 10.92
CA PRO A 512 -26.18 -39.12 10.03
C PRO A 512 -26.51 -37.65 10.36
N GLU A 513 -27.63 -37.39 11.03
CA GLU A 513 -27.99 -36.06 11.53
C GLU A 513 -26.97 -35.48 12.54
N LEU A 514 -26.21 -36.34 13.23
CA LEU A 514 -25.19 -35.93 14.19
C LEU A 514 -23.84 -35.56 13.56
N ILE A 515 -23.62 -35.80 12.26
CA ILE A 515 -22.34 -35.51 11.60
C ILE A 515 -22.01 -34.01 11.65
N LEU A 516 -22.94 -33.14 11.26
CA LEU A 516 -22.68 -31.69 11.28
C LEU A 516 -22.56 -31.13 12.72
N PRO A 517 -23.44 -31.46 13.69
CA PRO A 517 -23.27 -31.04 15.08
C PRO A 517 -21.92 -31.46 15.69
N THR A 518 -21.51 -32.71 15.49
CA THR A 518 -20.25 -33.23 16.05
C THR A 518 -19.03 -32.57 15.42
N THR A 519 -19.04 -32.28 14.12
CA THR A 519 -17.93 -31.54 13.46
C THR A 519 -17.80 -30.11 13.99
N PHE A 520 -18.90 -29.37 14.14
CA PHE A 520 -18.85 -28.01 14.70
C PHE A 520 -18.44 -28.00 16.18
N LEU A 521 -18.89 -28.99 16.97
CA LEU A 521 -18.46 -29.16 18.35
C LEU A 521 -16.95 -29.46 18.44
N TYR A 522 -16.43 -30.32 17.56
CA TYR A 522 -15.00 -30.61 17.50
C TYR A 522 -14.19 -29.36 17.15
N MET A 523 -14.64 -28.56 16.18
CA MET A 523 -14.01 -27.28 15.83
C MET A 523 -14.02 -26.29 17.00
N PHE A 524 -15.09 -26.24 17.80
CA PHE A 524 -15.17 -25.46 19.02
C PHE A 524 -14.13 -25.92 20.07
N LEU A 525 -14.04 -27.23 20.32
CA LEU A 525 -13.08 -27.79 21.28
C LEU A 525 -11.63 -27.59 20.86
N VAL A 526 -11.31 -27.81 19.59
CA VAL A 526 -9.97 -27.53 19.02
C VAL A 526 -9.65 -26.04 19.11
N GLY A 527 -10.62 -25.17 18.83
CA GLY A 527 -10.48 -23.74 19.03
C GLY A 527 -10.13 -23.39 20.47
N LEU A 528 -10.88 -23.92 21.44
CA LEU A 528 -10.62 -23.69 22.87
C LEU A 528 -9.23 -24.21 23.30
N TRP A 529 -8.83 -25.38 22.80
CA TRP A 529 -7.50 -25.94 23.06
C TRP A 529 -6.38 -25.05 22.51
N ASN A 530 -6.51 -24.61 21.26
CA ASN A 530 -5.54 -23.76 20.59
C ASN A 530 -5.41 -22.37 21.24
N PHE A 531 -6.42 -21.90 21.97
CA PHE A 531 -6.35 -20.63 22.71
C PHE A 531 -5.18 -20.59 23.72
N ARG A 532 -4.80 -21.75 24.26
CA ARG A 532 -3.68 -21.88 25.21
C ARG A 532 -2.31 -21.73 24.53
N PHE A 533 -2.24 -22.04 23.23
CA PHE A 533 -1.04 -21.93 22.40
C PHE A 533 -1.06 -20.71 21.47
N ARG A 534 -1.92 -19.71 21.75
CA ARG A 534 -2.08 -18.54 20.91
C ARG A 534 -0.78 -17.70 20.82
N PRO A 535 -0.49 -17.09 19.66
CA PRO A 535 0.60 -16.13 19.55
C PRO A 535 0.36 -14.94 20.49
N ARG A 536 1.39 -14.53 21.24
CA ARG A 536 1.32 -13.38 22.17
C ARG A 536 1.96 -12.11 21.63
N HIS A 537 2.73 -12.23 20.55
CA HIS A 537 3.44 -11.13 19.92
C HIS A 537 2.95 -11.01 18.47
N PRO A 538 2.89 -9.78 17.91
CA PRO A 538 2.57 -9.59 16.51
C PRO A 538 3.55 -10.37 15.62
N PRO A 539 3.09 -10.85 14.46
CA PRO A 539 3.96 -11.56 13.54
C PRO A 539 5.07 -10.64 13.03
N HIS A 540 6.30 -11.16 12.99
CA HIS A 540 7.44 -10.48 12.40
C HIS A 540 7.70 -11.05 11.00
N MET A 541 8.58 -10.39 10.25
CA MET A 541 9.01 -10.87 8.94
C MET A 541 9.77 -12.19 9.08
N ASP A 542 9.34 -13.22 8.34
CA ASP A 542 9.90 -14.57 8.41
C ASP A 542 10.76 -14.87 7.16
N THR A 543 12.06 -15.00 7.39
CA THR A 543 13.09 -15.23 6.38
C THR A 543 12.98 -16.61 5.74
N LYS A 544 12.60 -17.62 6.54
CA LYS A 544 12.44 -19.01 6.10
C LYS A 544 11.18 -19.16 5.27
N LEU A 545 10.09 -18.55 5.71
CA LEU A 545 8.83 -18.53 4.96
C LEU A 545 8.99 -17.84 3.60
N SER A 546 9.79 -16.77 3.56
CA SER A 546 10.09 -16.02 2.33
C SER A 546 11.06 -16.71 1.38
N TRP A 547 11.54 -17.92 1.76
CA TRP A 547 12.62 -18.65 1.11
C TRP A 547 13.88 -17.81 0.89
N ALA A 548 14.16 -16.84 1.76
CA ALA A 548 15.21 -15.85 1.55
C ALA A 548 16.61 -16.34 1.97
N GLU A 549 16.70 -17.38 2.80
CA GLU A 549 17.97 -17.98 3.28
C GLU A 549 18.55 -19.01 2.31
N ALA A 550 17.72 -19.60 1.44
CA ALA A 550 18.09 -20.69 0.53
C ALA A 550 18.00 -20.27 -0.96
N VAL A 551 18.15 -18.97 -1.24
CA VAL A 551 18.06 -18.41 -2.59
C VAL A 551 19.36 -18.64 -3.33
N HIS A 552 19.26 -19.07 -4.59
CA HIS A 552 20.42 -19.16 -5.46
C HIS A 552 20.81 -17.76 -5.98
N PRO A 553 22.11 -17.41 -6.12
CA PRO A 553 22.53 -16.07 -6.55
C PRO A 553 21.88 -15.58 -7.86
N ASP A 554 21.68 -16.47 -8.84
CA ASP A 554 20.99 -16.12 -10.09
C ASP A 554 19.50 -15.79 -9.90
N GLU A 555 18.83 -16.38 -8.91
CA GLU A 555 17.43 -16.03 -8.59
C GLU A 555 17.34 -14.64 -7.94
N MET A 556 18.40 -14.21 -7.26
CA MET A 556 18.51 -12.84 -6.74
C MET A 556 18.78 -11.85 -7.86
N ASP A 557 19.73 -12.18 -8.74
CA ASP A 557 20.04 -11.34 -9.90
C ASP A 557 18.84 -11.16 -10.83
N GLU A 558 17.93 -12.14 -10.91
CA GLU A 558 16.64 -12.04 -11.61
C GLU A 558 15.69 -11.01 -10.97
N GLU A 559 15.60 -10.95 -9.64
CA GLU A 559 14.71 -10.01 -8.93
C GLU A 559 15.18 -8.55 -9.04
N PHE A 560 16.48 -8.32 -9.21
CA PHE A 560 17.07 -6.98 -9.35
C PHE A 560 17.34 -6.59 -10.81
N ASP A 561 16.99 -7.44 -11.78
CA ASP A 561 17.12 -7.12 -13.20
C ASP A 561 16.06 -6.10 -13.62
N THR A 562 16.42 -5.23 -14.57
CA THR A 562 15.49 -4.25 -15.12
C THR A 562 14.48 -4.93 -16.03
N PHE A 563 13.36 -4.25 -16.29
CA PHE A 563 12.43 -4.65 -17.33
C PHE A 563 12.36 -3.55 -18.40
N PRO A 564 12.76 -3.79 -19.66
CA PRO A 564 13.31 -5.03 -20.24
C PRO A 564 14.65 -5.48 -19.63
N THR A 565 14.95 -6.78 -19.74
CA THR A 565 16.15 -7.40 -19.15
C THR A 565 17.44 -6.75 -19.67
N SER A 566 18.36 -6.50 -18.74
CA SER A 566 19.71 -6.01 -19.04
C SER A 566 20.68 -7.15 -19.41
N LYS A 567 20.25 -8.41 -19.31
CA LYS A 567 21.10 -9.61 -19.40
C LYS A 567 21.19 -10.13 -20.83
N SER A 568 22.23 -10.93 -21.09
CA SER A 568 22.45 -11.56 -22.40
C SER A 568 21.38 -12.61 -22.71
N GLN A 569 21.16 -12.87 -24.00
CA GLN A 569 20.13 -13.80 -24.48
C GLN A 569 20.29 -15.22 -23.94
N ASP A 570 21.53 -15.69 -23.73
CA ASP A 570 21.79 -17.03 -23.20
C ASP A 570 21.33 -17.19 -21.74
N VAL A 571 21.56 -16.16 -20.91
CA VAL A 571 21.09 -16.14 -19.52
C VAL A 571 19.56 -16.14 -19.48
N VAL A 572 18.93 -15.36 -20.36
CA VAL A 572 17.47 -15.33 -20.49
C VAL A 572 16.92 -16.70 -20.91
N ARG A 573 17.57 -17.38 -21.86
CA ARG A 573 17.19 -18.72 -22.30
C ARG A 573 17.29 -19.74 -21.17
N MET A 574 18.40 -19.73 -20.43
CA MET A 574 18.59 -20.59 -19.26
C MET A 574 17.51 -20.34 -18.19
N ARG A 575 17.20 -19.07 -17.88
CA ARG A 575 16.14 -18.69 -16.93
C ARG A 575 14.76 -19.15 -17.41
N TYR A 576 14.48 -19.04 -18.72
CA TYR A 576 13.24 -19.51 -19.33
C TYR A 576 13.08 -21.03 -19.22
N ASP A 577 14.11 -21.81 -19.55
CA ASP A 577 14.07 -23.28 -19.46
C ASP A 577 13.88 -23.72 -18.00
N ARG A 578 14.57 -23.06 -17.06
CA ARG A 578 14.35 -23.25 -15.62
C ARG A 578 12.92 -22.93 -15.22
N LEU A 579 12.39 -21.78 -15.65
CA LEU A 579 11.01 -21.38 -15.42
C LEU A 579 10.05 -22.44 -15.93
N ARG A 580 10.25 -22.98 -17.14
CA ARG A 580 9.40 -24.04 -17.70
C ARG A 580 9.41 -25.31 -16.85
N SER A 581 10.57 -25.70 -16.31
CA SER A 581 10.70 -26.88 -15.43
C SER A 581 9.96 -26.70 -14.10
N VAL A 582 10.00 -25.49 -13.53
CA VAL A 582 9.34 -25.17 -12.26
C VAL A 582 7.86 -24.90 -12.47
N ALA A 583 7.50 -24.21 -13.55
CA ALA A 583 6.13 -24.00 -13.97
C ALA A 583 5.41 -25.33 -14.15
N GLY A 584 6.03 -26.37 -14.72
CA GLY A 584 5.44 -27.71 -14.78
C GLY A 584 5.11 -28.31 -13.40
N ARG A 585 5.90 -28.00 -12.36
CA ARG A 585 5.64 -28.42 -10.96
C ARG A 585 4.58 -27.55 -10.27
N ILE A 586 4.48 -26.28 -10.66
CA ILE A 586 3.55 -25.28 -10.12
C ILE A 586 2.21 -25.26 -10.88
N GLN A 587 2.14 -25.79 -12.10
CA GLN A 587 0.97 -25.81 -13.00
C GLN A 587 -0.27 -26.43 -12.35
N THR A 588 -0.10 -27.16 -11.26
CA THR A 588 -1.15 -27.78 -10.46
C THR A 588 -1.58 -26.98 -9.22
N VAL A 589 -0.83 -25.97 -8.76
CA VAL A 589 -1.23 -25.19 -7.57
C VAL A 589 -0.79 -23.72 -7.59
N VAL A 590 -1.76 -22.82 -7.36
CA VAL A 590 -1.60 -21.36 -7.41
C VAL A 590 -1.52 -20.77 -5.99
N GLY A 591 -0.73 -19.70 -5.80
CA GLY A 591 -0.55 -19.02 -4.50
C GLY A 591 -1.83 -18.46 -3.86
N ASP A 592 -2.88 -18.23 -4.64
CA ASP A 592 -4.21 -17.90 -4.12
C ASP A 592 -4.80 -19.05 -3.30
N ILE A 593 -4.59 -20.30 -3.73
CA ILE A 593 -5.01 -21.50 -2.98
C ILE A 593 -4.27 -21.55 -1.64
N ALA A 594 -2.97 -21.23 -1.63
CA ALA A 594 -2.18 -21.12 -0.41
C ALA A 594 -2.78 -20.10 0.55
N THR A 595 -3.08 -18.90 0.04
CA THR A 595 -3.60 -17.80 0.84
C THR A 595 -4.99 -18.13 1.39
N GLN A 596 -5.88 -18.76 0.60
CA GLN A 596 -7.20 -19.18 1.07
C GLN A 596 -7.13 -20.31 2.09
N GLY A 597 -6.27 -21.32 1.87
CA GLY A 597 -6.11 -22.42 2.82
C GLY A 597 -5.47 -21.97 4.14
N GLU A 598 -4.50 -21.05 4.10
CA GLU A 598 -3.93 -20.46 5.30
C GLU A 598 -4.96 -19.64 6.08
N ARG A 599 -5.83 -18.90 5.39
CA ARG A 599 -6.95 -18.19 6.03
C ARG A 599 -7.89 -19.15 6.74
N PHE A 600 -8.17 -20.32 6.14
CA PHE A 600 -8.98 -21.36 6.79
C PHE A 600 -8.30 -21.90 8.05
N GLN A 601 -7.00 -22.21 8.00
CA GLN A 601 -6.24 -22.59 9.20
C GLN A 601 -6.17 -21.46 10.24
N ALA A 602 -6.10 -20.20 9.77
CA ALA A 602 -5.98 -19.04 10.64
C ALA A 602 -7.19 -18.87 11.56
N VAL A 603 -8.38 -19.32 11.13
CA VAL A 603 -9.61 -19.31 11.91
C VAL A 603 -9.44 -19.89 13.31
N LEU A 604 -8.74 -21.03 13.42
CA LEU A 604 -8.53 -21.74 14.69
C LEU A 604 -7.16 -21.46 15.32
N SER A 605 -6.35 -20.60 14.70
CA SER A 605 -4.97 -20.32 15.14
C SER A 605 -4.86 -19.21 16.19
N TRP A 606 -5.95 -18.47 16.44
CA TRP A 606 -5.99 -17.29 17.32
C TRP A 606 -5.01 -16.16 16.94
N ARG A 607 -4.56 -16.11 15.68
CA ARG A 607 -3.75 -14.99 15.15
C ARG A 607 -4.52 -13.68 15.10
N ASP A 608 -5.81 -13.76 14.82
CA ASP A 608 -6.76 -12.67 15.02
C ASP A 608 -7.70 -13.08 16.16
N PRO A 609 -7.44 -12.60 17.40
CA PRO A 609 -8.22 -13.02 18.57
C PRO A 609 -9.72 -12.79 18.41
N ARG A 610 -10.12 -11.74 17.67
CA ARG A 610 -11.52 -11.35 17.48
C ARG A 610 -12.22 -12.28 16.50
N ALA A 611 -11.61 -12.49 15.34
CA ALA A 611 -12.17 -13.35 14.32
C ALA A 611 -12.25 -14.80 14.82
N SER A 612 -11.18 -15.31 15.44
CA SER A 612 -11.17 -16.66 16.03
C SER A 612 -12.22 -16.81 17.14
N SER A 613 -12.35 -15.82 18.03
CA SER A 613 -13.39 -15.84 19.08
C SER A 613 -14.80 -15.87 18.50
N LEU A 614 -15.09 -15.00 17.52
CA LEU A 614 -16.39 -14.97 16.84
C LEU A 614 -16.69 -16.32 16.17
N PHE A 615 -15.72 -16.90 15.47
CA PHE A 615 -15.89 -18.18 14.81
C PHE A 615 -16.13 -19.33 15.80
N VAL A 616 -15.34 -19.43 16.87
CA VAL A 616 -15.50 -20.48 17.90
C VAL A 616 -16.87 -20.38 18.54
N PHE A 617 -17.34 -19.16 18.86
CA PHE A 617 -18.69 -18.95 19.37
C PHE A 617 -19.78 -19.33 18.36
N LEU A 618 -19.62 -18.97 17.08
CA LEU A 618 -20.52 -19.38 16.01
C LEU A 618 -20.54 -20.90 15.80
N CYS A 619 -19.41 -21.59 15.95
CA CYS A 619 -19.34 -23.05 15.92
C CYS A 619 -20.18 -23.68 17.04
N LEU A 620 -20.14 -23.12 18.25
CA LEU A 620 -20.96 -23.60 19.37
C LEU A 620 -22.46 -23.41 19.07
N ILE A 621 -22.85 -22.22 18.60
CA ILE A 621 -24.25 -21.96 18.20
C ILE A 621 -24.67 -22.91 17.09
N ALA A 622 -23.85 -23.07 16.05
CA ALA A 622 -24.14 -23.97 14.93
C ALA A 622 -24.30 -25.42 15.42
N ALA A 623 -23.44 -25.90 16.33
CA ALA A 623 -23.56 -27.23 16.91
C ALA A 623 -24.90 -27.42 17.63
N VAL A 624 -25.32 -26.45 18.44
CA VAL A 624 -26.61 -26.48 19.16
C VAL A 624 -27.80 -26.43 18.20
N VAL A 625 -27.80 -25.49 17.24
CA VAL A 625 -28.90 -25.32 16.28
C VAL A 625 -29.06 -26.55 15.39
N LEU A 626 -27.95 -27.11 14.88
CA LEU A 626 -27.96 -28.30 14.04
C LEU A 626 -28.33 -29.57 14.81
N TYR A 627 -28.09 -29.59 16.12
CA TYR A 627 -28.51 -30.70 16.99
C TYR A 627 -30.03 -30.70 17.22
N VAL A 628 -30.63 -29.52 17.37
CA VAL A 628 -32.08 -29.36 17.62
C VAL A 628 -32.90 -29.39 16.32
N THR A 629 -32.33 -28.95 15.20
CA THR A 629 -33.07 -28.78 13.94
C THR A 629 -32.90 -30.00 13.03
N PRO A 630 -33.99 -30.62 12.54
CA PRO A 630 -33.90 -31.73 11.59
C PRO A 630 -33.18 -31.32 10.29
N PHE A 631 -32.32 -32.20 9.76
CA PHE A 631 -31.54 -31.94 8.54
C PHE A 631 -32.42 -31.50 7.34
N LYS A 632 -33.63 -32.06 7.23
CA LYS A 632 -34.60 -31.73 6.18
C LYS A 632 -34.96 -30.24 6.14
N MET A 633 -35.12 -29.61 7.31
CA MET A 633 -35.45 -28.18 7.40
C MET A 633 -34.28 -27.29 6.95
N ILE A 634 -33.05 -27.69 7.29
CA ILE A 634 -31.83 -27.00 6.87
C ILE A 634 -31.64 -27.12 5.36
N ALA A 635 -31.84 -28.32 4.80
CA ALA A 635 -31.77 -28.56 3.37
C ALA A 635 -32.81 -27.75 2.60
N LEU A 636 -34.05 -27.69 3.10
CA LEU A 636 -35.13 -26.87 2.53
C LEU A 636 -34.76 -25.37 2.56
N ALA A 637 -34.36 -24.84 3.71
CA ALA A 637 -34.00 -23.43 3.84
C ALA A 637 -32.80 -23.06 2.96
N THR A 638 -31.78 -23.91 2.92
CA THR A 638 -30.59 -23.72 2.07
C THR A 638 -30.97 -23.77 0.59
N GLY A 639 -31.84 -24.71 0.19
CA GLY A 639 -32.37 -24.82 -1.16
C GLY A 639 -33.12 -23.57 -1.61
N ILE A 640 -33.99 -23.03 -0.76
CA ILE A 640 -34.73 -21.78 -1.04
C ILE A 640 -33.76 -20.59 -1.21
N VAL A 641 -32.75 -20.47 -0.34
CA VAL A 641 -31.76 -19.39 -0.43
C VAL A 641 -30.89 -19.51 -1.68
N TRP A 642 -30.54 -20.74 -2.08
CA TRP A 642 -29.72 -20.99 -3.27
C TRP A 642 -30.51 -20.76 -4.57
N LEU A 643 -31.75 -21.23 -4.62
CA LEU A 643 -32.66 -21.08 -5.77
C LEU A 643 -33.33 -19.70 -5.83
N ARG A 644 -33.05 -18.79 -4.89
CA ARG A 644 -33.63 -17.44 -4.88
C ARG A 644 -33.45 -16.73 -6.23
N HIS A 645 -34.50 -16.02 -6.64
CA HIS A 645 -34.53 -15.30 -7.91
C HIS A 645 -33.33 -14.33 -8.04
N PRO A 646 -32.73 -14.14 -9.23
CA PRO A 646 -31.57 -13.27 -9.42
C PRO A 646 -31.72 -11.84 -8.88
N ARG A 647 -32.94 -11.28 -8.88
CA ARG A 647 -33.22 -9.96 -8.27
C ARG A 647 -32.91 -9.89 -6.77
N PHE A 648 -32.98 -11.01 -6.05
CA PHE A 648 -32.63 -11.09 -4.62
C PHE A 648 -31.18 -11.57 -4.40
N ARG A 649 -30.42 -11.83 -5.48
CA ARG A 649 -28.99 -12.15 -5.40
C ARG A 649 -28.20 -10.85 -5.38
N SER A 650 -27.62 -10.53 -4.22
CA SER A 650 -26.65 -9.44 -4.14
C SER A 650 -25.40 -9.79 -4.96
N LYS A 651 -24.88 -8.82 -5.71
CA LYS A 651 -23.56 -8.90 -6.37
C LYS A 651 -22.39 -8.79 -5.38
N LEU A 652 -22.68 -8.43 -4.13
CA LEU A 652 -21.66 -8.36 -3.08
C LEU A 652 -21.30 -9.77 -2.58
N PRO A 653 -20.05 -9.97 -2.16
CA PRO A 653 -19.63 -11.21 -1.50
C PRO A 653 -20.47 -11.50 -0.25
N SER A 654 -20.74 -12.79 -0.01
CA SER A 654 -21.49 -13.27 1.15
C SER A 654 -20.76 -12.99 2.46
N VAL A 655 -21.51 -12.93 3.57
CA VAL A 655 -20.95 -12.70 4.92
C VAL A 655 -19.84 -13.69 5.28
N PRO A 656 -19.98 -15.02 5.07
CA PRO A 656 -18.88 -15.96 5.33
C PRO A 656 -17.68 -15.69 4.43
N SER A 657 -17.90 -15.40 3.14
CA SER A 657 -16.80 -15.09 2.21
C SER A 657 -16.02 -13.83 2.63
N ASN A 658 -16.71 -12.81 3.12
CA ASN A 658 -16.09 -11.59 3.67
C ASN A 658 -15.28 -11.90 4.91
N PHE A 659 -15.84 -12.68 5.84
CA PHE A 659 -15.16 -13.09 7.06
C PHE A 659 -13.83 -13.80 6.73
N PHE A 660 -13.86 -14.79 5.84
CA PHE A 660 -12.64 -15.51 5.44
C PHE A 660 -11.62 -14.63 4.73
N ARG A 661 -12.05 -13.75 3.82
CA ARG A 661 -11.15 -12.84 3.09
C ARG A 661 -10.46 -11.82 4.00
N ARG A 662 -11.03 -11.54 5.18
CA ARG A 662 -10.50 -10.61 6.18
C ARG A 662 -9.50 -11.24 7.15
N LEU A 663 -9.39 -12.57 7.16
CA LEU A 663 -8.44 -13.26 8.04
C LEU A 663 -6.99 -13.04 7.60
N PRO A 664 -6.06 -12.97 8.56
CA PRO A 664 -4.64 -12.85 8.27
C PRO A 664 -4.13 -14.08 7.54
N SER A 665 -3.13 -13.89 6.68
CA SER A 665 -2.44 -14.97 5.98
C SER A 665 -0.96 -14.98 6.35
N ARG A 666 -0.23 -16.06 6.11
CA ARG A 666 1.22 -16.06 6.33
C ARG A 666 1.95 -15.21 5.31
N ALA A 667 1.31 -14.83 4.19
CA ALA A 667 1.86 -13.87 3.25
C ALA A 667 2.22 -12.53 3.92
N ASP A 668 1.55 -12.18 5.03
CA ASP A 668 1.82 -10.96 5.79
C ASP A 668 3.25 -10.90 6.37
N SER A 669 3.87 -12.06 6.57
CA SER A 669 5.22 -12.22 7.08
C SER A 669 6.26 -12.42 5.98
N MET A 670 5.90 -12.26 4.70
CA MET A 670 6.82 -12.44 3.58
C MET A 670 7.55 -11.14 3.20
N LEU A 671 8.83 -11.30 2.85
CA LEU A 671 9.73 -10.25 2.37
C LEU A 671 9.37 -9.71 0.98
#